data_AF-A0A2D8U968-F1
#
_entry.id   AF-A0A2D8U968-F1
#
_cell.length_a   1.000
_cell.length_b   1.000
_cell.length_c   1.000
_cell.angle_alpha   90.00
_cell.angle_beta   90.00
_cell.angle_gamma   90.00
#
_symmetry.space_group_name_H-M   'P 1'
#
loop_
_entity.id
_entity.type
_entity.pdbx_description
1 polymer ?
#
loop_
_entity_poly.entity_id
_entity_poly.type
_entity_poly.pdbx_seq_one_letter_code
_entity_poly.pdbx_strand_id
1 'polypeptide(L)'
;MASIELRPHSIIAWIAYPATIIICLFIFFLFQQHNLSLLLCSYVPVVLGAIIITFLESRFPYMDLWRANGADIRNDLTFMVVIQMMLPIFLNFFVAVTLLRFLAVWGIRLEAFWPHNWPVAIQVVVMLLVADFFRYWIHRLAHTNSILWKFHAVHHSPHKLYWVNVGRFHPVDKALQFLGDSLPFILLGVSEGVLALYFVFYAVNGFFQHSNVEMRFGLLNYVISSAELHRWHHSRKPVEANQNYGNNIIIWDILFGTYFLPKNREVNDLGLHNRTYPQDFKSQMKAPFSGNLDKHPDLLPDLRSFLLNSLLGIRMRIIGWTLYSPLKKAAMNVKATQWKILKSIIDQNSSTEFGLRHDFKNISDVQSFREKLPVFDYESLRADVERQGNDKIKVLTNDHPIMYNQTSGTTGQPKYIPVLNLTLDHLRRSQKIFSYIQYKDCKEAFFGRIVGMVSPAIDGVLANGIPFGSASGHIYKTMPKVARAKYLLPQEVFTLEDYGLKYQVIARLCFEADDITYLGSANPSSFHRLLEVVNEHRFHMVDDIKEGVFRRIDELPENVANAVKQVLHPNPERAIFLGDILSSGSQVHYSDFWPSLKLVATWTGGSCGVSLSGILKSFPSGVRISELGYLSSEFRGTITIDAETNAGVPTIQESFFEFVEQNSWEDHRGPFLGVEDIEMNKRYYVFVTTPSGLYRYNMNDIVEVSGMFGSCPTIRFLQKGRGVTNITGEKLYESQIIQSMDDSFKKFGFSCRFYQVVAYQEKSQYMIFLEPNVEGDIDEDAFTQYVEENLCSSNIEYKEKRLGGRLLPIKVLLLKTGSYEGYKEYCLSKGQSESQFKGTLLQYDTDHDFDWSPWLISESSNGN
;
A
#
# COMPACT_ATOMS: atom_id res chain seq x y z
N MET A 1 -0.77 -18.58 32.60
CA MET A 1 -1.99 -18.98 31.87
C MET A 1 -2.91 -19.69 32.86
N ALA A 2 -3.93 -19.00 33.36
CA ALA A 2 -4.97 -19.64 34.16
C ALA A 2 -5.99 -20.27 33.21
N SER A 3 -6.27 -21.55 33.38
CA SER A 3 -7.29 -22.32 32.66
C SER A 3 -8.67 -21.68 32.87
N ILE A 4 -9.32 -21.29 31.78
CA ILE A 4 -10.70 -20.79 31.79
C ILE A 4 -11.62 -22.00 32.02
N GLU A 5 -12.10 -22.16 33.25
CA GLU A 5 -13.27 -23.01 33.52
C GLU A 5 -14.49 -22.37 32.84
N LEU A 6 -15.02 -23.03 31.81
CA LEU A 6 -16.31 -22.68 31.21
C LEU A 6 -17.41 -22.92 32.26
N ARG A 7 -17.89 -21.84 32.89
CA ARG A 7 -19.08 -21.93 33.75
C ARG A 7 -20.25 -22.45 32.92
N PRO A 8 -21.01 -23.46 33.39
CA PRO A 8 -22.21 -23.91 32.71
C PRO A 8 -23.22 -22.76 32.62
N HIS A 9 -23.59 -22.39 31.40
CA HIS A 9 -24.54 -21.30 31.17
C HIS A 9 -25.91 -21.61 31.77
N SER A 10 -26.48 -20.66 32.50
CA SER A 10 -27.83 -20.80 33.04
C SER A 10 -28.88 -20.84 31.93
N ILE A 11 -29.99 -21.55 32.15
CA ILE A 11 -31.13 -21.57 31.20
C ILE A 11 -31.67 -20.15 30.93
N ILE A 12 -31.49 -19.25 31.89
CA ILE A 12 -31.90 -17.85 31.81
C ILE A 12 -31.16 -17.13 30.67
N ALA A 13 -29.90 -17.46 30.40
CA ALA A 13 -29.12 -16.86 29.32
C ALA A 13 -29.74 -17.08 27.93
N TRP A 14 -30.51 -18.15 27.74
CA TRP A 14 -31.18 -18.48 26.47
C TRP A 14 -32.61 -17.93 26.38
N ILE A 15 -33.33 -17.87 27.51
CA ILE A 15 -34.78 -17.59 27.53
C ILE A 15 -35.08 -16.12 27.83
N ALA A 16 -34.19 -15.39 28.50
CA ALA A 16 -34.44 -14.03 28.96
C ALA A 16 -34.87 -13.07 27.84
N TYR A 17 -34.13 -13.04 26.73
CA TYR A 17 -34.45 -12.18 25.57
C TYR A 17 -35.81 -12.52 24.94
N PRO A 18 -36.06 -13.75 24.42
CA PRO A 18 -37.31 -14.04 23.75
C PRO A 18 -38.52 -13.93 24.69
N ALA A 19 -38.40 -14.34 25.96
CA ALA A 19 -39.48 -14.21 26.93
C ALA A 19 -39.85 -12.74 27.18
N THR A 20 -38.87 -11.86 27.36
CA THR A 20 -39.12 -10.44 27.62
C THR A 20 -39.78 -9.77 26.42
N ILE A 21 -39.29 -10.04 25.19
CA ILE A 21 -39.91 -9.54 23.96
C ILE A 21 -41.36 -10.01 23.85
N ILE A 22 -41.63 -11.30 24.05
CA ILE A 22 -43.00 -11.85 23.99
C ILE A 22 -43.91 -11.19 25.04
N ILE A 23 -43.44 -11.01 26.28
CA ILE A 23 -44.21 -10.35 27.35
C ILE A 23 -44.54 -8.90 26.96
N CYS A 24 -43.56 -8.14 26.49
CA CYS A 24 -43.77 -6.74 26.11
C CYS A 24 -44.75 -6.61 24.94
N LEU A 25 -44.62 -7.45 23.91
CA LEU A 25 -45.53 -7.46 22.75
C LEU A 25 -46.94 -7.94 23.16
N PHE A 26 -47.05 -8.93 24.03
CA PHE A 26 -48.34 -9.40 24.54
C PHE A 26 -49.07 -8.28 25.29
N ILE A 27 -48.37 -7.54 26.16
CA ILE A 27 -48.98 -6.41 26.89
C ILE A 27 -49.42 -5.31 25.94
N PHE A 28 -48.65 -5.01 24.89
CA PHE A 28 -49.06 -4.06 23.86
C PHE A 28 -50.41 -4.45 23.24
N PHE A 29 -50.54 -5.70 22.78
CA PHE A 29 -51.79 -6.18 22.17
C PHE A 29 -52.95 -6.28 23.17
N LEU A 30 -52.67 -6.68 24.41
CA LEU A 30 -53.67 -6.70 25.49
C LEU A 30 -54.22 -5.29 25.75
N PHE A 31 -53.35 -4.30 25.85
CA PHE A 31 -53.75 -2.90 26.08
C PHE A 31 -54.53 -2.34 24.89
N GLN A 32 -54.12 -2.68 23.68
CA GLN A 32 -54.84 -2.33 22.46
C GLN A 32 -56.24 -2.96 22.44
N GLN A 33 -56.40 -4.22 22.85
CA GLN A 33 -57.69 -4.90 22.95
C GLN A 33 -58.62 -4.23 23.99
N HIS A 34 -58.06 -3.64 25.04
CA HIS A 34 -58.79 -2.86 26.04
C HIS A 34 -58.97 -1.37 25.67
N ASN A 35 -58.66 -0.97 24.43
CA ASN A 35 -58.79 0.40 23.93
C ASN A 35 -58.06 1.46 24.79
N LEU A 36 -56.93 1.09 25.39
CA LEU A 36 -56.06 2.06 26.06
C LEU A 36 -55.35 2.95 25.03
N SER A 37 -54.89 4.12 25.47
CA SER A 37 -54.17 5.04 24.57
C SER A 37 -52.89 4.39 24.02
N LEU A 38 -52.51 4.75 22.79
CA LEU A 38 -51.26 4.24 22.19
C LEU A 38 -50.02 4.58 23.02
N LEU A 39 -50.06 5.69 23.77
CA LEU A 39 -49.02 6.06 24.73
C LEU A 39 -48.86 5.00 25.83
N LEU A 40 -49.96 4.54 26.41
CA LEU A 40 -49.92 3.47 27.42
C LEU A 40 -49.53 2.12 26.79
N CYS A 41 -50.06 1.83 25.61
CA CYS A 41 -49.74 0.60 24.87
C CYS A 41 -48.25 0.48 24.59
N SER A 42 -47.55 1.60 24.32
CA SER A 42 -46.13 1.58 23.97
C SER A 42 -45.20 1.73 25.18
N TYR A 43 -45.39 2.74 26.03
CA TYR A 43 -44.43 3.05 27.09
C TYR A 43 -44.48 2.06 28.27
N VAL A 44 -45.65 1.51 28.61
CA VAL A 44 -45.75 0.55 29.73
C VAL A 44 -44.95 -0.73 29.45
N PRO A 45 -45.09 -1.40 28.29
CA PRO A 45 -44.21 -2.52 27.93
C PRO A 45 -42.72 -2.19 27.93
N VAL A 46 -42.34 -1.00 27.44
CA VAL A 46 -40.93 -0.59 27.37
C VAL A 46 -40.35 -0.39 28.77
N VAL A 47 -41.09 0.26 29.67
CA VAL A 47 -40.70 0.44 31.08
C VAL A 47 -40.60 -0.92 31.78
N LEU A 48 -41.57 -1.82 31.54
CA LEU A 48 -41.51 -3.17 32.09
C LEU A 48 -40.27 -3.93 31.58
N GLY A 49 -39.96 -3.84 30.28
CA GLY A 49 -38.76 -4.43 29.70
C GLY A 49 -37.48 -3.90 30.36
N ALA A 50 -37.39 -2.58 30.58
CA ALA A 50 -36.27 -1.97 31.30
C ALA A 50 -36.14 -2.47 32.75
N ILE A 51 -37.25 -2.65 33.47
CA ILE A 51 -37.27 -3.22 34.83
C ILE A 51 -36.75 -4.67 34.82
N ILE A 52 -37.24 -5.50 33.89
CA ILE A 52 -36.80 -6.89 33.73
C ILE A 52 -35.30 -6.94 33.43
N ILE A 53 -34.83 -6.15 32.47
CA ILE A 53 -33.42 -6.11 32.08
C ILE A 53 -32.54 -5.62 33.24
N THR A 54 -32.98 -4.61 33.99
CA THR A 54 -32.26 -4.13 35.19
C THR A 54 -32.11 -5.24 36.23
N PHE A 55 -33.20 -5.99 36.49
CA PHE A 55 -33.15 -7.13 37.40
C PHE A 55 -32.18 -8.22 36.89
N LEU A 56 -32.28 -8.58 35.61
CA LEU A 56 -31.40 -9.58 35.00
C LEU A 56 -29.93 -9.15 35.04
N GLU A 57 -29.64 -7.89 34.73
CA GLU A 57 -28.27 -7.34 34.71
C GLU A 57 -27.65 -7.33 36.12
N SER A 58 -28.48 -7.11 37.14
CA SER A 58 -28.03 -7.16 38.54
C SER A 58 -27.67 -8.58 38.99
N ARG A 59 -28.40 -9.59 38.51
CA ARG A 59 -28.36 -10.98 39.01
C ARG A 59 -27.51 -11.92 38.16
N PHE A 60 -27.43 -11.67 36.87
CA PHE A 60 -26.76 -12.49 35.85
C PHE A 60 -25.90 -11.61 34.92
N PRO A 61 -24.87 -10.91 35.46
CA PRO A 61 -23.99 -10.09 34.62
C PRO A 61 -23.07 -10.98 33.77
N TYR A 62 -22.79 -10.55 32.55
CA TYR A 62 -21.74 -11.11 31.70
C TYR A 62 -20.35 -10.79 32.26
N MET A 63 -20.14 -9.54 32.69
CA MET A 63 -18.90 -9.10 33.32
C MET A 63 -19.18 -8.26 34.57
N ASP A 64 -18.69 -8.69 35.73
CA ASP A 64 -18.87 -7.94 36.98
C ASP A 64 -18.22 -6.54 36.93
N LEU A 65 -17.12 -6.39 36.19
CA LEU A 65 -16.44 -5.10 35.99
C LEU A 65 -17.27 -4.08 35.19
N TRP A 66 -18.28 -4.53 34.44
CA TRP A 66 -19.13 -3.66 33.62
C TRP A 66 -20.34 -3.12 34.38
N ARG A 67 -20.48 -3.44 35.67
CA ARG A 67 -21.55 -2.87 36.51
C ARG A 67 -21.41 -1.34 36.56
N ALA A 68 -22.51 -0.65 36.28
CA ALA A 68 -22.57 0.80 36.32
C ALA A 68 -22.60 1.30 37.77
N ASN A 69 -21.86 2.39 38.05
CA ASN A 69 -21.96 3.10 39.31
C ASN A 69 -22.98 4.26 39.19
N GLY A 70 -23.29 4.92 40.31
CA GLY A 70 -24.29 6.01 40.31
C GLY A 70 -23.93 7.21 39.43
N ALA A 71 -22.63 7.49 39.20
CA ALA A 71 -22.21 8.57 38.32
C ALA A 71 -22.44 8.21 36.85
N ASP A 72 -22.14 6.96 36.46
CA ASP A 72 -22.41 6.46 35.11
C ASP A 72 -23.90 6.53 34.80
N ILE A 73 -24.74 5.99 35.71
CA ILE A 73 -26.20 5.98 35.55
C ILE A 73 -26.75 7.40 35.40
N ARG A 74 -26.30 8.35 36.23
CA ARG A 74 -26.74 9.76 36.12
C ARG A 74 -26.37 10.39 34.77
N ASN A 75 -25.16 10.12 34.28
CA ASN A 75 -24.71 10.64 33.00
C ASN A 75 -25.51 10.05 31.84
N ASP A 76 -25.65 8.73 31.79
CA ASP A 76 -26.35 8.04 30.70
C ASP A 76 -27.87 8.23 30.75
N LEU A 77 -28.47 8.45 31.93
CA LEU A 77 -29.85 8.93 32.05
C LEU A 77 -30.03 10.34 31.46
N THR A 78 -29.02 11.20 31.56
CA THR A 78 -29.08 12.54 30.92
C THR A 78 -29.12 12.40 29.40
N PHE A 79 -28.30 11.52 28.83
CA PHE A 79 -28.37 11.16 27.41
C PHE A 79 -29.74 10.58 27.03
N MET A 80 -30.25 9.63 27.82
CA MET A 80 -31.54 9.00 27.59
C MET A 80 -32.68 10.04 27.54
N VAL A 81 -32.77 10.93 28.53
CA VAL A 81 -33.85 11.92 28.59
C VAL A 81 -33.69 12.98 27.49
N VAL A 82 -32.51 13.59 27.38
CA VAL A 82 -32.32 14.75 26.49
C VAL A 82 -32.24 14.33 25.02
N ILE A 83 -31.46 13.30 24.71
CA ILE A 83 -31.17 12.89 23.33
C ILE A 83 -32.11 11.79 22.85
N GLN A 84 -32.35 10.75 23.64
CA GLN A 84 -33.16 9.62 23.17
C GLN A 84 -34.67 9.93 23.25
N MET A 85 -35.13 10.71 24.23
CA MET A 85 -36.57 11.02 24.42
C MET A 85 -36.97 12.40 23.89
N MET A 86 -36.35 13.49 24.36
CA MET A 86 -36.80 14.86 24.02
C MET A 86 -36.51 15.25 22.57
N LEU A 87 -35.31 14.93 22.05
CA LEU A 87 -34.90 15.34 20.71
C LEU A 87 -35.80 14.76 19.59
N PRO A 88 -36.15 13.46 19.55
CA PRO A 88 -37.07 12.95 18.54
C PRO A 88 -38.47 13.58 18.59
N ILE A 89 -38.98 13.92 19.78
CA ILE A 89 -40.26 14.64 19.92
C ILE A 89 -40.15 16.02 19.24
N PHE A 90 -39.06 16.74 19.50
CA PHE A 90 -38.79 18.04 18.86
C PHE A 90 -38.63 17.91 17.35
N LEU A 91 -37.86 16.93 16.86
CA LEU A 91 -37.67 16.69 15.43
C LEU A 91 -38.99 16.34 14.73
N ASN A 92 -39.81 15.48 15.33
CA ASN A 92 -41.14 15.14 14.81
C ASN A 92 -42.03 16.37 14.73
N PHE A 93 -42.09 17.20 15.78
CA PHE A 93 -42.85 18.44 15.77
C PHE A 93 -42.36 19.41 14.69
N PHE A 94 -41.04 19.59 14.58
CA PHE A 94 -40.43 20.46 13.58
C PHE A 94 -40.71 19.98 12.15
N VAL A 95 -40.51 18.69 11.87
CA VAL A 95 -40.85 18.07 10.59
C VAL A 95 -42.32 18.26 10.29
N ALA A 96 -43.22 17.94 11.21
CA ALA A 96 -44.66 18.09 11.00
C ALA A 96 -45.01 19.54 10.61
N VAL A 97 -44.53 20.55 11.35
CA VAL A 97 -44.83 21.96 11.04
C VAL A 97 -44.21 22.42 9.72
N THR A 98 -42.95 22.07 9.46
CA THR A 98 -42.22 22.55 8.26
C THR A 98 -42.67 21.83 6.99
N LEU A 99 -42.83 20.52 7.05
CA LEU A 99 -43.30 19.69 5.94
C LEU A 99 -44.75 20.03 5.59
N LEU A 100 -45.66 20.15 6.57
CA LEU A 100 -47.05 20.52 6.29
C LEU A 100 -47.15 21.89 5.63
N ARG A 101 -46.35 22.87 6.08
CA ARG A 101 -46.27 24.19 5.43
C ARG A 101 -45.70 24.11 4.02
N PHE A 102 -44.62 23.37 3.81
CA PHE A 102 -44.02 23.17 2.49
C PHE A 102 -45.02 22.51 1.53
N LEU A 103 -45.60 21.37 1.91
CA LEU A 103 -46.59 20.65 1.11
C LEU A 103 -47.80 21.54 0.77
N ALA A 104 -48.28 22.33 1.74
CA ALA A 104 -49.38 23.27 1.53
C ALA A 104 -49.03 24.39 0.53
N VAL A 105 -47.82 24.97 0.61
CA VAL A 105 -47.35 26.01 -0.31
C VAL A 105 -47.24 25.48 -1.75
N TRP A 106 -46.77 24.26 -1.91
CA TRP A 106 -46.54 23.64 -3.23
C TRP A 106 -47.73 22.82 -3.74
N GLY A 107 -48.85 22.78 -3.01
CA GLY A 107 -50.04 22.02 -3.39
C GLY A 107 -49.83 20.50 -3.47
N ILE A 108 -48.77 19.98 -2.84
CA ILE A 108 -48.41 18.57 -2.87
C ILE A 108 -49.28 17.83 -1.84
N ARG A 109 -50.08 16.87 -2.30
CA ARG A 109 -50.80 15.94 -1.43
C ARG A 109 -49.94 14.69 -1.23
N LEU A 110 -49.68 14.33 0.02
CA LEU A 110 -49.09 13.02 0.31
C LEU A 110 -50.18 11.96 0.13
N GLU A 111 -50.07 11.15 -0.92
CA GLU A 111 -50.81 9.90 -1.00
C GLU A 111 -50.13 8.88 -0.09
N ALA A 112 -50.90 8.23 0.79
CA ALA A 112 -50.39 7.18 1.65
C ALA A 112 -50.15 5.91 0.81
N PHE A 113 -48.89 5.65 0.46
CA PHE A 113 -48.48 4.47 -0.30
C PHE A 113 -48.33 3.21 0.58
N TRP A 114 -48.55 3.32 1.89
CA TRP A 114 -48.40 2.22 2.83
C TRP A 114 -49.57 1.22 2.78
N PRO A 115 -49.33 -0.11 2.79
CA PRO A 115 -50.37 -1.11 2.66
C PRO A 115 -51.16 -1.32 3.98
N HIS A 116 -52.05 -0.39 4.29
CA HIS A 116 -52.84 -0.38 5.52
C HIS A 116 -53.76 -1.59 5.70
N ASN A 117 -54.13 -2.26 4.60
CA ASN A 117 -54.98 -3.46 4.60
C ASN A 117 -54.21 -4.74 4.96
N TRP A 118 -52.88 -4.69 5.05
CA TRP A 118 -52.09 -5.86 5.44
C TRP A 118 -52.22 -6.11 6.96
N PRO A 119 -52.03 -7.36 7.42
CA PRO A 119 -51.91 -7.64 8.85
C PRO A 119 -50.84 -6.76 9.51
N VAL A 120 -51.15 -6.16 10.65
CA VAL A 120 -50.26 -5.23 11.38
C VAL A 120 -48.87 -5.83 11.61
N ALA A 121 -48.80 -7.13 11.94
CA ALA A 121 -47.53 -7.82 12.12
C ALA A 121 -46.65 -7.81 10.85
N ILE A 122 -47.25 -8.00 9.66
CA ILE A 122 -46.52 -7.96 8.39
C ILE A 122 -46.07 -6.53 8.09
N GLN A 123 -46.91 -5.53 8.35
CA GLN A 123 -46.52 -4.12 8.21
C GLN A 123 -45.29 -3.80 9.07
N VAL A 124 -45.26 -4.26 10.33
CA VAL A 124 -44.11 -4.06 11.23
C VAL A 124 -42.86 -4.79 10.72
N VAL A 125 -42.97 -6.02 10.21
CA VAL A 125 -41.82 -6.75 9.65
C VAL A 125 -41.22 -6.02 8.45
N VAL A 126 -42.05 -5.52 7.54
CA VAL A 126 -41.59 -4.72 6.38
C VAL A 126 -40.93 -3.43 6.85
N MET A 127 -41.55 -2.73 7.81
CA MET A 127 -40.98 -1.54 8.41
C MET A 127 -39.62 -1.82 9.05
N LEU A 128 -39.49 -2.91 9.82
CA LEU A 128 -38.24 -3.35 10.43
C LEU A 128 -37.16 -3.57 9.38
N LEU A 129 -37.44 -4.36 8.34
CA LEU A 129 -36.45 -4.65 7.29
C LEU A 129 -35.95 -3.37 6.60
N VAL A 130 -36.86 -2.47 6.23
CA VAL A 130 -36.53 -1.25 5.49
C VAL A 130 -35.89 -0.20 6.39
N ALA A 131 -36.40 0.02 7.61
CA ALA A 131 -35.79 0.95 8.56
C ALA A 131 -34.38 0.50 8.93
N ASP A 132 -34.18 -0.79 9.20
CA ASP A 132 -32.87 -1.32 9.55
C ASP A 132 -31.89 -1.27 8.38
N PHE A 133 -32.36 -1.38 7.13
CA PHE A 133 -31.51 -1.18 5.95
C PHE A 133 -30.89 0.22 5.92
N PHE A 134 -31.71 1.27 6.12
CA PHE A 134 -31.21 2.63 6.18
C PHE A 134 -30.30 2.86 7.40
N ARG A 135 -30.67 2.32 8.57
CA ARG A 135 -29.82 2.39 9.77
C ARG A 135 -28.48 1.71 9.56
N TYR A 136 -28.44 0.52 8.96
CA TYR A 136 -27.22 -0.21 8.63
C TYR A 136 -26.25 0.66 7.82
N TRP A 137 -26.73 1.30 6.75
CA TRP A 137 -25.87 2.13 5.91
C TRP A 137 -25.41 3.41 6.59
N ILE A 138 -26.29 4.09 7.34
CA ILE A 138 -25.90 5.27 8.11
C ILE A 138 -24.84 4.90 9.15
N HIS A 139 -25.02 3.77 9.83
CA HIS A 139 -24.12 3.28 10.85
C HIS A 139 -22.75 2.88 10.25
N ARG A 140 -22.75 2.14 9.14
CA ARG A 140 -21.54 1.78 8.40
C ARG A 140 -20.81 3.02 7.88
N LEU A 141 -21.53 4.02 7.37
CA LEU A 141 -20.97 5.32 6.99
C LEU A 141 -20.37 6.04 8.19
N ALA A 142 -21.02 5.99 9.36
CA ALA A 142 -20.48 6.57 10.59
C ALA A 142 -19.15 5.94 11.02
N HIS A 143 -18.93 4.66 10.74
CA HIS A 143 -17.66 3.98 11.00
C HIS A 143 -16.58 4.20 9.94
N THR A 144 -16.96 4.55 8.71
CA THR A 144 -16.03 4.66 7.57
C THR A 144 -15.73 6.11 7.19
N ASN A 145 -16.54 7.07 7.64
CA ASN A 145 -16.35 8.50 7.39
C ASN A 145 -15.88 9.24 8.64
N SER A 146 -14.78 10.00 8.54
CA SER A 146 -14.16 10.72 9.66
C SER A 146 -15.01 11.82 10.28
N ILE A 147 -15.92 12.43 9.52
CA ILE A 147 -16.81 13.47 10.05
C ILE A 147 -17.95 12.83 10.83
N LEU A 148 -18.60 11.83 10.25
CA LEU A 148 -19.68 11.12 10.92
C LEU A 148 -19.18 10.34 12.16
N TRP A 149 -17.97 9.77 12.07
CA TRP A 149 -17.31 9.11 13.20
C TRP A 149 -17.16 10.03 14.41
N LYS A 150 -16.85 11.32 14.24
CA LYS A 150 -16.72 12.25 15.37
C LYS A 150 -17.98 12.32 16.23
N PHE A 151 -19.14 12.29 15.59
CA PHE A 151 -20.42 12.30 16.29
C PHE A 151 -20.77 10.93 16.85
N HIS A 152 -20.46 9.87 16.09
CA HIS A 152 -20.74 8.50 16.46
C HIS A 152 -19.79 7.94 17.54
N ALA A 153 -18.59 8.50 17.68
CA ALA A 153 -17.62 8.15 18.72
C ALA A 153 -18.19 8.40 20.13
N VAL A 154 -19.15 9.31 20.29
CA VAL A 154 -19.88 9.49 21.56
C VAL A 154 -20.57 8.18 21.97
N HIS A 155 -21.15 7.46 21.01
CA HIS A 155 -21.75 6.15 21.23
C HIS A 155 -20.73 5.07 21.58
N HIS A 156 -19.58 5.06 20.89
CA HIS A 156 -18.48 4.13 21.18
C HIS A 156 -17.61 4.54 22.37
N SER A 157 -17.85 5.67 23.03
CA SER A 157 -17.06 6.14 24.18
C SER A 157 -17.10 5.29 25.46
N PRO A 158 -18.17 4.53 25.79
CA PRO A 158 -18.21 3.76 27.03
C PRO A 158 -17.15 2.66 27.10
N HIS A 159 -16.47 2.55 28.24
CA HIS A 159 -15.53 1.44 28.53
C HIS A 159 -16.24 0.19 29.07
N LYS A 160 -17.55 0.27 29.26
CA LYS A 160 -18.42 -0.80 29.75
C LYS A 160 -19.78 -0.69 29.09
N LEU A 161 -20.39 -1.83 28.79
CA LEU A 161 -21.73 -1.90 28.20
C LEU A 161 -22.73 -2.26 29.28
N TYR A 162 -23.81 -1.48 29.40
CA TYR A 162 -24.95 -1.75 30.27
C TYR A 162 -26.17 -1.02 29.72
N TRP A 163 -27.39 -1.50 30.00
CA TRP A 163 -28.56 -1.16 29.15
C TRP A 163 -28.90 0.34 29.06
N VAL A 164 -28.59 1.14 30.09
CA VAL A 164 -28.90 2.59 30.12
C VAL A 164 -28.07 3.36 29.10
N ASN A 165 -26.84 2.92 28.80
CA ASN A 165 -25.95 3.63 27.88
C ASN A 165 -26.31 3.45 26.40
N VAL A 166 -27.36 2.68 26.08
CA VAL A 166 -27.96 2.62 24.74
C VAL A 166 -28.35 4.01 24.22
N GLY A 167 -28.69 4.94 25.13
CA GLY A 167 -29.11 6.30 24.75
C GLY A 167 -27.97 7.26 24.45
N ARG A 168 -26.70 6.83 24.61
CA ARG A 168 -25.53 7.70 24.49
C ARG A 168 -25.24 8.00 23.02
N PHE A 169 -25.85 9.06 22.51
CA PHE A 169 -25.63 9.56 21.15
C PHE A 169 -25.40 11.07 21.14
N HIS A 170 -24.70 11.56 20.12
CA HIS A 170 -24.70 12.99 19.81
C HIS A 170 -26.01 13.39 19.10
N PRO A 171 -26.57 14.61 19.32
CA PRO A 171 -27.78 15.07 18.65
C PRO A 171 -27.76 14.94 17.11
N VAL A 172 -26.61 15.22 16.49
CA VAL A 172 -26.42 15.11 15.03
C VAL A 172 -26.53 13.65 14.57
N ASP A 173 -25.90 12.71 15.27
CA ASP A 173 -26.01 11.29 14.97
C ASP A 173 -27.45 10.81 15.12
N LYS A 174 -28.11 11.18 16.23
CA LYS A 174 -29.51 10.83 16.46
C LYS A 174 -30.46 11.43 15.41
N ALA A 175 -30.21 12.65 14.95
CA ALA A 175 -30.99 13.27 13.89
C ALA A 175 -30.81 12.56 12.54
N LEU A 176 -29.59 12.16 12.18
CA LEU A 176 -29.33 11.37 10.97
C LEU A 176 -30.06 10.02 11.02
N GLN A 177 -30.00 9.34 12.17
CA GLN A 177 -30.74 8.11 12.40
C GLN A 177 -32.25 8.31 12.20
N PHE A 178 -32.82 9.37 12.80
CA PHE A 178 -34.23 9.74 12.66
C PHE A 178 -34.65 9.95 11.19
N LEU A 179 -33.80 10.60 10.39
CA LEU A 179 -34.05 10.83 8.96
C LEU A 179 -34.06 9.52 8.16
N GLY A 180 -33.29 8.51 8.56
CA GLY A 180 -33.23 7.21 7.91
C GLY A 180 -34.30 6.23 8.36
N ASP A 181 -34.70 6.28 9.64
CA ASP A 181 -35.55 5.24 10.26
C ASP A 181 -37.02 5.60 10.45
N SER A 182 -37.36 6.88 10.65
CA SER A 182 -38.70 7.31 11.07
C SER A 182 -39.36 8.20 10.02
N LEU A 183 -38.61 9.18 9.49
CA LEU A 183 -39.13 10.13 8.51
C LEU A 183 -39.72 9.46 7.25
N PRO A 184 -39.09 8.45 6.62
CA PRO A 184 -39.64 7.83 5.41
C PRO A 184 -41.01 7.20 5.65
N PHE A 185 -41.23 6.59 6.82
CA PHE A 185 -42.49 5.93 7.17
C PHE A 185 -43.58 6.93 7.54
N ILE A 186 -43.23 8.04 8.17
CA ILE A 186 -44.17 9.16 8.36
C ILE A 186 -44.63 9.69 7.00
N LEU A 187 -43.72 9.83 6.03
CA LEU A 187 -44.06 10.29 4.68
C LEU A 187 -44.89 9.28 3.88
N LEU A 188 -44.66 7.98 4.07
CA LEU A 188 -45.45 6.91 3.45
C LEU A 188 -46.85 6.74 4.09
N GLY A 189 -47.10 7.43 5.20
CA GLY A 189 -48.39 7.42 5.88
C GLY A 189 -48.59 6.22 6.81
N VAL A 190 -47.53 5.60 7.34
CA VAL A 190 -47.66 4.46 8.27
C VAL A 190 -48.54 4.82 9.47
N SER A 191 -49.43 3.90 9.88
CA SER A 191 -50.34 4.15 10.99
C SER A 191 -49.61 4.26 12.34
N GLU A 192 -50.14 5.10 13.23
CA GLU A 192 -49.56 5.32 14.56
C GLU A 192 -49.43 4.01 15.38
N GLY A 193 -50.36 3.06 15.18
CA GLY A 193 -50.30 1.75 15.83
C GLY A 193 -49.11 0.89 15.37
N VAL A 194 -48.76 0.91 14.09
CA VAL A 194 -47.60 0.20 13.54
C VAL A 194 -46.30 0.84 14.06
N LEU A 195 -46.23 2.17 14.06
CA LEU A 195 -45.10 2.93 14.61
C LEU A 195 -44.91 2.64 16.11
N ALA A 196 -46.00 2.61 16.89
CA ALA A 196 -45.97 2.31 18.31
C ALA A 196 -45.49 0.88 18.60
N LEU A 197 -45.93 -0.11 17.82
CA LEU A 197 -45.50 -1.50 17.96
C LEU A 197 -44.02 -1.67 17.56
N TYR A 198 -43.59 -1.05 16.46
CA TYR A 198 -42.17 -0.98 16.08
C TYR A 198 -41.31 -0.38 17.20
N PHE A 199 -41.77 0.71 17.82
CA PHE A 199 -41.07 1.36 18.93
C PHE A 199 -40.88 0.43 20.14
N VAL A 200 -41.90 -0.36 20.52
CA VAL A 200 -41.78 -1.33 21.62
C VAL A 200 -40.66 -2.33 21.33
N PHE A 201 -40.65 -2.91 20.13
CA PHE A 201 -39.60 -3.86 19.76
C PHE A 201 -38.21 -3.20 19.69
N TYR A 202 -38.09 -2.06 19.01
CA TYR A 202 -36.85 -1.30 18.86
C TYR A 202 -36.24 -0.93 20.23
N ALA A 203 -37.06 -0.40 21.15
CA ALA A 203 -36.57 0.03 22.46
C ALA A 203 -36.11 -1.15 23.32
N VAL A 204 -36.93 -2.21 23.42
CA VAL A 204 -36.60 -3.38 24.24
C VAL A 204 -35.41 -4.15 23.66
N ASN A 205 -35.33 -4.29 22.33
CA ASN A 205 -34.16 -4.91 21.69
C ASN A 205 -32.89 -4.10 21.94
N GLY A 206 -32.94 -2.76 21.79
CA GLY A 206 -31.81 -1.88 22.07
C GLY A 206 -31.32 -1.98 23.52
N PHE A 207 -32.23 -2.05 24.50
CA PHE A 207 -31.86 -2.27 25.89
C PHE A 207 -31.08 -3.58 26.07
N PHE A 208 -31.53 -4.68 25.43
CA PHE A 208 -30.80 -5.94 25.48
C PHE A 208 -29.44 -5.87 24.80
N GLN A 209 -29.34 -5.24 23.61
CA GLN A 209 -28.08 -5.12 22.86
C GLN A 209 -26.96 -4.48 23.68
N HIS A 210 -27.28 -3.45 24.47
CA HIS A 210 -26.32 -2.80 25.35
C HIS A 210 -26.23 -3.43 26.74
N SER A 211 -27.13 -4.34 27.11
CA SER A 211 -27.17 -4.86 28.47
C SER A 211 -25.92 -5.64 28.84
N ASN A 212 -25.53 -5.56 30.11
CA ASN A 212 -24.50 -6.42 30.69
C ASN A 212 -25.07 -7.80 31.08
N VAL A 213 -26.23 -8.22 30.58
CA VAL A 213 -26.80 -9.53 30.92
C VAL A 213 -26.02 -10.64 30.21
N GLU A 214 -25.69 -11.73 30.91
CA GLU A 214 -25.16 -12.93 30.29
C GLU A 214 -26.24 -13.59 29.43
N MET A 215 -26.03 -13.61 28.11
CA MET A 215 -27.01 -14.11 27.14
C MET A 215 -26.36 -14.99 26.07
N ARG A 216 -27.14 -15.94 25.55
CA ARG A 216 -26.79 -16.82 24.45
C ARG A 216 -27.94 -16.83 23.43
N PHE A 217 -27.71 -16.22 22.28
CA PHE A 217 -28.73 -16.08 21.23
C PHE A 217 -28.74 -17.27 20.27
N GLY A 218 -27.61 -17.99 20.12
CA GLY A 218 -27.52 -19.16 19.26
C GLY A 218 -27.95 -18.85 17.82
N LEU A 219 -29.00 -19.52 17.33
CA LEU A 219 -29.54 -19.29 15.98
C LEU A 219 -30.14 -17.88 15.81
N LEU A 220 -30.55 -17.21 16.89
CA LEU A 220 -31.06 -15.84 16.80
C LEU A 220 -29.97 -14.85 16.37
N ASN A 221 -28.68 -15.18 16.55
CA ASN A 221 -27.56 -14.36 16.03
C ASN A 221 -27.49 -14.29 14.50
N TYR A 222 -28.37 -14.98 13.76
CA TYR A 222 -28.47 -14.87 12.30
C TYR A 222 -29.68 -14.03 11.85
N VAL A 223 -30.51 -13.56 12.80
CA VAL A 223 -31.71 -12.79 12.51
C VAL A 223 -31.70 -11.47 13.27
N ILE A 224 -31.40 -11.52 14.57
CA ILE A 224 -31.43 -10.38 15.49
C ILE A 224 -30.02 -9.84 15.69
N SER A 225 -29.89 -8.52 15.70
CA SER A 225 -28.68 -7.86 16.21
C SER A 225 -28.69 -7.96 17.74
N SER A 226 -27.85 -8.85 18.26
CA SER A 226 -27.85 -9.28 19.66
C SER A 226 -26.80 -8.56 20.50
N ALA A 227 -26.87 -8.74 21.82
CA ALA A 227 -25.80 -8.27 22.71
C ALA A 227 -24.46 -8.98 22.45
N GLU A 228 -24.46 -10.24 22.01
CA GLU A 228 -23.21 -10.96 21.70
C GLU A 228 -22.49 -10.29 20.51
N LEU A 229 -23.25 -9.92 19.48
CA LEU A 229 -22.74 -9.24 18.29
C LEU A 229 -22.34 -7.79 18.58
N HIS A 230 -23.16 -7.08 19.34
CA HIS A 230 -22.96 -5.67 19.60
C HIS A 230 -21.77 -5.38 20.55
N ARG A 231 -21.43 -6.32 21.44
CA ARG A 231 -20.18 -6.24 22.21
C ARG A 231 -18.94 -6.22 21.30
N TRP A 232 -18.91 -7.04 20.24
CA TRP A 232 -17.81 -7.03 19.26
C TRP A 232 -17.74 -5.71 18.51
N HIS A 233 -18.90 -5.17 18.14
CA HIS A 233 -19.01 -3.85 17.51
C HIS A 233 -18.46 -2.72 18.41
N HIS A 234 -18.64 -2.81 19.73
CA HIS A 234 -18.06 -1.88 20.70
C HIS A 234 -16.62 -2.19 21.13
N SER A 235 -15.97 -3.20 20.55
CA SER A 235 -14.56 -3.50 20.82
C SER A 235 -13.70 -2.25 20.59
N ARG A 236 -12.66 -2.07 21.40
CA ARG A 236 -11.69 -1.00 21.15
C ARG A 236 -10.94 -1.19 19.83
N LYS A 237 -10.81 -2.42 19.34
CA LYS A 237 -10.03 -2.73 18.13
C LYS A 237 -10.86 -2.44 16.87
N PRO A 238 -10.41 -1.59 15.94
CA PRO A 238 -11.19 -1.20 14.76
C PRO A 238 -11.53 -2.38 13.85
N VAL A 239 -10.61 -3.34 13.72
CA VAL A 239 -10.81 -4.57 12.95
C VAL A 239 -11.95 -5.44 13.49
N GLU A 240 -12.31 -5.28 14.77
CA GLU A 240 -13.43 -5.96 15.43
C GLU A 240 -14.68 -5.08 15.45
N ALA A 241 -14.51 -3.79 15.74
CA ALA A 241 -15.58 -2.81 15.90
C ALA A 241 -16.25 -2.41 14.58
N ASN A 242 -15.55 -2.50 13.46
CA ASN A 242 -16.08 -2.18 12.13
C ASN A 242 -16.81 -3.38 11.52
N GLN A 243 -17.70 -3.98 12.32
CA GLN A 243 -18.52 -5.16 12.01
C GLN A 243 -19.86 -5.04 12.76
N ASN A 244 -20.86 -5.84 12.39
CA ASN A 244 -22.18 -5.93 13.05
C ASN A 244 -22.93 -4.59 13.18
N TYR A 245 -23.13 -3.90 12.07
CA TYR A 245 -23.77 -2.58 11.99
C TYR A 245 -25.30 -2.61 12.11
N GLY A 246 -25.93 -3.76 11.92
CA GLY A 246 -27.37 -3.96 12.01
C GLY A 246 -27.91 -3.48 13.36
N ASN A 247 -28.98 -2.70 13.33
CA ASN A 247 -29.49 -2.06 14.55
C ASN A 247 -30.46 -2.98 15.30
N ASN A 248 -31.41 -3.61 14.63
CA ASN A 248 -32.33 -4.57 15.24
C ASN A 248 -32.17 -5.97 14.65
N ILE A 249 -31.85 -6.05 13.36
CA ILE A 249 -31.65 -7.30 12.63
C ILE A 249 -30.24 -7.34 12.06
N ILE A 250 -29.68 -8.54 11.91
CA ILE A 250 -28.29 -8.73 11.47
C ILE A 250 -28.17 -9.16 10.00
N ILE A 251 -29.31 -9.32 9.32
CA ILE A 251 -29.39 -9.86 7.95
C ILE A 251 -28.53 -9.03 6.97
N TRP A 252 -28.49 -7.71 7.15
CA TRP A 252 -27.70 -6.82 6.30
C TRP A 252 -26.19 -7.03 6.48
N ASP A 253 -25.73 -7.32 7.70
CA ASP A 253 -24.32 -7.66 7.93
C ASP A 253 -23.93 -8.97 7.28
N ILE A 254 -24.81 -9.97 7.29
CA ILE A 254 -24.57 -11.24 6.59
C ILE A 254 -24.51 -10.99 5.08
N LEU A 255 -25.48 -10.26 4.54
CA LEU A 255 -25.59 -10.00 3.10
C LEU A 255 -24.41 -9.16 2.56
N PHE A 256 -23.93 -8.19 3.34
CA PHE A 256 -22.87 -7.27 2.94
C PHE A 256 -21.50 -7.60 3.52
N GLY A 257 -21.34 -8.78 4.13
CA GLY A 257 -20.06 -9.33 4.56
C GLY A 257 -19.45 -8.62 5.78
N THR A 258 -20.26 -8.07 6.66
CA THR A 258 -19.85 -7.38 7.91
C THR A 258 -20.27 -8.12 9.18
N TYR A 259 -20.72 -9.37 9.07
CA TYR A 259 -21.07 -10.22 10.20
C TYR A 259 -19.82 -10.78 10.90
N PHE A 260 -19.74 -10.61 12.23
CA PHE A 260 -18.58 -11.04 13.00
C PHE A 260 -18.96 -11.60 14.38
N LEU A 261 -18.73 -12.89 14.59
CA LEU A 261 -18.92 -13.58 15.87
C LEU A 261 -17.91 -14.72 16.04
N PRO A 262 -16.68 -14.44 16.50
CA PRO A 262 -15.65 -15.45 16.67
C PRO A 262 -16.01 -16.44 17.79
N LYS A 263 -15.75 -17.74 17.58
CA LYS A 263 -16.12 -18.81 18.53
C LYS A 263 -15.13 -19.02 19.69
N ASN A 264 -13.87 -18.61 19.51
CA ASN A 264 -12.76 -19.01 20.39
C ASN A 264 -12.23 -17.87 21.28
N ARG A 265 -12.95 -16.74 21.35
CA ARG A 265 -12.53 -15.57 22.13
C ARG A 265 -13.73 -14.72 22.50
N GLU A 266 -13.53 -13.85 23.49
CA GLU A 266 -14.52 -12.93 24.02
C GLU A 266 -14.00 -11.48 23.97
N VAL A 267 -14.90 -10.51 24.08
CA VAL A 267 -14.55 -9.08 24.07
C VAL A 267 -14.17 -8.65 25.48
N ASN A 268 -12.90 -8.34 25.69
CA ASN A 268 -12.40 -7.95 27.01
C ASN A 268 -12.27 -6.43 27.19
N ASP A 269 -12.27 -5.68 26.09
CA ASP A 269 -11.91 -4.26 26.11
C ASP A 269 -12.78 -3.44 25.17
N LEU A 270 -13.58 -2.54 25.75
CA LEU A 270 -14.51 -1.68 25.02
C LEU A 270 -14.04 -0.24 24.97
N GLY A 271 -14.61 0.49 24.02
CA GLY A 271 -14.54 1.92 23.96
C GLY A 271 -13.73 2.44 22.79
N LEU A 272 -13.22 3.65 22.95
CA LEU A 272 -12.35 4.32 22.01
C LEU A 272 -10.87 3.93 22.24
N HIS A 273 -10.03 4.04 21.21
CA HIS A 273 -8.57 3.98 21.35
C HIS A 273 -8.05 5.07 22.30
N ASN A 274 -8.55 6.29 22.13
CA ASN A 274 -8.26 7.43 22.97
C ASN A 274 -8.94 7.30 24.34
N ARG A 275 -8.16 6.87 25.32
CA ARG A 275 -8.63 6.73 26.71
C ARG A 275 -8.88 8.05 27.44
N THR A 276 -8.42 9.16 26.87
CA THR A 276 -8.67 10.50 27.41
C THR A 276 -9.95 11.14 26.84
N TYR A 277 -10.69 10.42 25.99
CA TYR A 277 -11.94 10.91 25.44
C TYR A 277 -12.92 11.28 26.56
N PRO A 278 -13.54 12.48 26.52
CA PRO A 278 -14.42 12.93 27.60
C PRO A 278 -15.58 11.96 27.83
N GLN A 279 -15.94 11.72 29.08
CA GLN A 279 -17.00 10.77 29.45
C GLN A 279 -18.27 11.46 29.98
N ASP A 280 -18.22 12.75 30.29
CA ASP A 280 -19.38 13.52 30.75
C ASP A 280 -20.18 14.11 29.58
N PHE A 281 -21.49 14.24 29.79
CA PHE A 281 -22.44 14.74 28.80
C PHE A 281 -22.01 16.06 28.15
N LYS A 282 -21.60 17.07 28.95
CA LYS A 282 -21.34 18.42 28.42
C LYS A 282 -20.11 18.44 27.52
N SER A 283 -19.05 17.74 27.92
CA SER A 283 -17.83 17.65 27.13
C SER A 283 -18.04 16.85 25.86
N GLN A 284 -18.83 15.76 25.92
CA GLN A 284 -19.16 14.95 24.74
C GLN A 284 -20.03 15.67 23.71
N MET A 285 -20.80 16.71 24.08
CA MET A 285 -21.48 17.58 23.11
C MET A 285 -20.52 18.50 22.34
N LYS A 286 -19.34 18.78 22.90
CA LYS A 286 -18.31 19.63 22.26
C LYS A 286 -17.24 18.82 21.53
N ALA A 287 -16.99 17.60 22.00
CA ALA A 287 -15.94 16.71 21.50
C ALA A 287 -15.91 16.58 19.96
N PRO A 288 -17.05 16.40 19.25
CA PRO A 288 -17.02 16.27 17.80
C PRO A 288 -16.45 17.50 17.05
N PHE A 289 -16.38 18.65 17.71
CA PHE A 289 -15.91 19.92 17.15
C PHE A 289 -14.47 20.26 17.54
N SER A 290 -13.81 19.47 18.39
CA SER A 290 -12.51 19.83 19.00
C SER A 290 -11.29 19.06 18.50
N GLY A 291 -11.34 18.38 17.35
CA GLY A 291 -10.17 17.70 16.73
C GLY A 291 -10.47 16.28 16.25
N ASN A 292 -9.43 15.48 15.95
CA ASN A 292 -9.55 14.05 15.64
C ASN A 292 -9.34 13.25 16.93
N LEU A 293 -10.43 12.80 17.56
CA LEU A 293 -10.37 12.33 18.95
C LEU A 293 -10.27 10.82 19.13
N ASP A 294 -10.29 9.99 18.08
CA ASP A 294 -10.20 8.54 18.26
C ASP A 294 -9.73 7.72 17.03
N LYS A 295 -10.62 6.96 16.35
CA LYS A 295 -10.26 6.22 15.14
C LYS A 295 -9.82 7.18 14.02
N HIS A 296 -8.74 6.81 13.34
CA HIS A 296 -8.60 7.09 11.92
C HIS A 296 -9.47 6.06 11.20
N PRO A 297 -10.70 6.41 10.74
CA PRO A 297 -11.39 5.51 9.82
C PRO A 297 -10.49 5.30 8.60
N ASP A 298 -10.52 4.08 8.06
CA ASP A 298 -9.88 3.72 6.80
C ASP A 298 -10.04 4.89 5.82
N LEU A 299 -8.93 5.58 5.58
CA LEU A 299 -8.73 6.82 4.84
C LEU A 299 -9.94 7.28 4.02
N LEU A 300 -10.92 7.92 4.66
CA LEU A 300 -11.67 8.95 3.98
C LEU A 300 -11.04 10.31 4.30
N PRO A 301 -10.50 10.96 3.27
CA PRO A 301 -9.64 12.11 3.43
C PRO A 301 -10.36 13.28 4.12
N ASP A 302 -9.59 14.10 4.87
CA ASP A 302 -10.02 15.46 5.20
C ASP A 302 -10.46 16.23 3.95
N LEU A 303 -11.19 17.35 4.08
CA LEU A 303 -11.74 18.07 2.93
C LEU A 303 -10.67 18.39 1.87
N ARG A 304 -9.44 18.71 2.30
CA ARG A 304 -8.29 18.95 1.43
C ARG A 304 -7.95 17.69 0.63
N SER A 305 -7.81 16.56 1.29
CA SER A 305 -7.43 15.30 0.68
C SER A 305 -8.57 14.75 -0.18
N PHE A 306 -9.84 15.07 0.13
CA PHE A 306 -11.00 14.73 -0.69
C PHE A 306 -10.95 15.48 -2.02
N LEU A 307 -10.68 16.78 -1.97
CA LEU A 307 -10.48 17.61 -3.16
C LEU A 307 -9.28 17.14 -3.97
N LEU A 308 -8.14 16.87 -3.33
CA LEU A 308 -6.95 16.35 -4.00
C LEU A 308 -7.20 15.00 -4.68
N ASN A 309 -7.89 14.08 -4.00
CA ASN A 309 -8.22 12.75 -4.54
C ASN A 309 -9.22 12.85 -5.70
N SER A 310 -10.16 13.78 -5.62
CA SER A 310 -11.12 14.06 -6.70
C SER A 310 -10.42 14.63 -7.94
N LEU A 311 -9.56 15.65 -7.76
CA LEU A 311 -8.75 16.23 -8.83
C LEU A 311 -7.80 15.20 -9.46
N LEU A 312 -7.17 14.37 -8.63
CA LEU A 312 -6.31 13.28 -9.09
C LEU A 312 -7.12 12.26 -9.88
N GLY A 313 -8.31 11.87 -9.41
CA GLY A 313 -9.19 10.94 -10.13
C GLY A 313 -9.62 11.46 -11.50
N ILE A 314 -9.96 12.75 -11.61
CA ILE A 314 -10.25 13.40 -12.90
C ILE A 314 -9.00 13.36 -13.79
N ARG A 315 -7.83 13.71 -13.26
CA ARG A 315 -6.56 13.69 -14.00
C ARG A 315 -6.22 12.29 -14.51
N MET A 316 -6.44 11.25 -13.70
CA MET A 316 -6.19 9.85 -14.09
C MET A 316 -7.11 9.41 -15.22
N ARG A 317 -8.39 9.81 -15.21
CA ARG A 317 -9.31 9.56 -16.34
C ARG A 317 -8.83 10.24 -17.63
N ILE A 318 -8.36 11.49 -17.54
CA ILE A 318 -7.79 12.21 -18.69
C ILE A 318 -6.55 11.49 -19.23
N ILE A 319 -5.63 11.05 -18.36
CA ILE A 319 -4.45 10.27 -18.76
C ILE A 319 -4.85 8.96 -19.44
N GLY A 320 -5.84 8.26 -18.90
CA GLY A 320 -6.40 7.04 -19.48
C GLY A 320 -6.88 7.24 -20.91
N TRP A 321 -7.57 8.35 -21.18
CA TRP A 321 -8.07 8.68 -22.51
C TRP A 321 -7.00 9.22 -23.47
N THR A 322 -6.13 10.13 -22.99
CA THR A 322 -5.18 10.87 -23.83
C THR A 322 -3.85 10.16 -24.07
N LEU A 323 -3.41 9.29 -23.16
CA LEU A 323 -2.09 8.64 -23.22
C LEU A 323 -2.19 7.12 -23.27
N TYR A 324 -2.96 6.49 -22.37
CA TYR A 324 -3.06 5.03 -22.31
C TYR A 324 -3.86 4.45 -23.49
N SER A 325 -4.98 5.05 -23.88
CA SER A 325 -5.78 4.58 -25.02
C SER A 325 -4.99 4.62 -26.35
N PRO A 326 -4.22 5.68 -26.65
CA PRO A 326 -3.30 5.67 -27.80
C PRO A 326 -2.19 4.62 -27.71
N LEU A 327 -1.63 4.35 -26.52
CA LEU A 327 -0.65 3.27 -26.34
C LEU A 327 -1.27 1.92 -26.69
N LYS A 328 -2.50 1.64 -26.21
CA LYS A 328 -3.23 0.42 -26.54
C LYS A 328 -3.46 0.27 -28.04
N LYS A 329 -3.81 1.36 -28.74
CA LYS A 329 -3.97 1.35 -30.21
C LYS A 329 -2.64 1.08 -30.92
N ALA A 330 -1.55 1.71 -30.49
CA ALA A 330 -0.22 1.50 -31.06
C ALA A 330 0.26 0.05 -30.88
N ALA A 331 -0.04 -0.56 -29.74
CA ALA A 331 0.27 -1.96 -29.45
C ALA A 331 -0.50 -2.98 -30.32
N MET A 332 -1.53 -2.56 -31.05
CA MET A 332 -2.22 -3.40 -32.05
C MET A 332 -1.50 -3.43 -33.41
N ASN A 333 -0.60 -2.49 -33.69
CA ASN A 333 0.16 -2.43 -34.93
C ASN A 333 1.62 -2.03 -34.65
N VAL A 334 2.33 -2.97 -34.04
CA VAL A 334 3.68 -2.78 -33.50
C VAL A 334 4.67 -2.43 -34.60
N LYS A 335 4.68 -3.22 -35.70
CA LYS A 335 5.57 -3.01 -36.85
C LYS A 335 5.48 -1.59 -37.42
N ALA A 336 4.26 -1.11 -37.70
CA ALA A 336 4.07 0.23 -38.22
C ALA A 336 4.42 1.32 -37.18
N THR A 337 4.14 1.07 -35.90
CA THR A 337 4.51 1.99 -34.81
C THR A 337 6.03 2.13 -34.71
N GLN A 338 6.76 1.02 -34.70
CA GLN A 338 8.22 0.99 -34.61
C GLN A 338 8.90 1.62 -35.82
N TRP A 339 8.40 1.33 -37.03
CA TRP A 339 8.88 2.01 -38.25
C TRP A 339 8.68 3.52 -38.18
N LYS A 340 7.51 3.99 -37.73
CA LYS A 340 7.22 5.42 -37.59
C LYS A 340 8.20 6.11 -36.63
N ILE A 341 8.52 5.47 -35.50
CA ILE A 341 9.49 6.01 -34.53
C ILE A 341 10.90 6.02 -35.12
N LEU A 342 11.36 4.92 -35.71
CA LEU A 342 12.67 4.84 -36.34
C LEU A 342 12.83 5.91 -37.43
N LYS A 343 11.85 6.01 -38.34
CA LYS A 343 11.87 7.01 -39.40
C LYS A 343 11.89 8.44 -38.85
N SER A 344 11.13 8.73 -37.81
CA SER A 344 11.17 10.04 -37.14
C SER A 344 12.56 10.38 -36.60
N ILE A 345 13.25 9.42 -35.98
CA ILE A 345 14.61 9.62 -35.43
C ILE A 345 15.61 9.87 -36.57
N ILE A 346 15.57 9.04 -37.61
CA ILE A 346 16.48 9.15 -38.77
C ILE A 346 16.26 10.46 -39.53
N ASP A 347 15.00 10.83 -39.80
CA ASP A 347 14.67 12.04 -40.55
C ASP A 347 15.13 13.29 -39.77
N GLN A 348 14.87 13.35 -38.46
CA GLN A 348 15.28 14.46 -37.59
C GLN A 348 16.80 14.63 -37.51
N ASN A 349 17.54 13.52 -37.53
CA ASN A 349 19.00 13.52 -37.38
C ASN A 349 19.74 13.34 -38.72
N SER A 350 19.05 13.42 -39.85
CA SER A 350 19.64 13.19 -41.18
C SER A 350 20.70 14.20 -41.62
N SER A 351 20.73 15.38 -40.99
CA SER A 351 21.71 16.45 -41.27
C SER A 351 22.85 16.53 -40.25
N THR A 352 22.89 15.65 -39.25
CA THR A 352 23.99 15.62 -38.27
C THR A 352 25.24 14.98 -38.89
N GLU A 353 26.41 15.17 -38.30
CA GLU A 353 27.63 14.49 -38.79
C GLU A 353 27.43 12.97 -38.86
N PHE A 354 26.81 12.37 -37.85
CA PHE A 354 26.53 10.94 -37.81
C PHE A 354 25.51 10.53 -38.90
N GLY A 355 24.45 11.33 -39.09
CA GLY A 355 23.43 11.07 -40.11
C GLY A 355 23.99 11.15 -41.54
N LEU A 356 24.92 12.08 -41.80
CA LEU A 356 25.64 12.16 -43.08
C LEU A 356 26.63 11.00 -43.24
N ARG A 357 27.37 10.64 -42.18
CA ARG A 357 28.34 9.54 -42.17
C ARG A 357 27.71 8.19 -42.50
N HIS A 358 26.47 7.96 -42.06
CA HIS A 358 25.72 6.72 -42.27
C HIS A 358 24.59 6.82 -43.30
N ASP A 359 24.57 7.91 -44.09
CA ASP A 359 23.61 8.15 -45.18
C ASP A 359 22.14 7.91 -44.79
N PHE A 360 21.71 8.58 -43.72
CA PHE A 360 20.34 8.48 -43.19
C PHE A 360 19.26 8.83 -44.22
N LYS A 361 19.57 9.71 -45.18
CA LYS A 361 18.63 10.15 -46.22
C LYS A 361 18.13 9.02 -47.11
N ASN A 362 18.97 8.01 -47.39
CA ASN A 362 18.58 6.88 -48.24
C ASN A 362 18.20 5.64 -47.42
N ILE A 363 17.71 5.80 -46.18
CA ILE A 363 17.13 4.70 -45.39
C ILE A 363 15.62 4.72 -45.57
N SER A 364 15.07 3.64 -46.13
CA SER A 364 13.66 3.58 -46.56
C SER A 364 12.84 2.52 -45.82
N ASP A 365 13.51 1.61 -45.11
CA ASP A 365 12.91 0.56 -44.30
C ASP A 365 13.90 0.09 -43.20
N VAL A 366 13.46 -0.86 -42.37
CA VAL A 366 14.28 -1.42 -41.28
C VAL A 366 15.48 -2.22 -41.81
N GLN A 367 15.37 -2.84 -42.99
CA GLN A 367 16.45 -3.63 -43.55
C GLN A 367 17.60 -2.73 -44.02
N SER A 368 17.31 -1.70 -44.80
CA SER A 368 18.28 -0.69 -45.22
C SER A 368 18.90 0.04 -44.03
N PHE A 369 18.15 0.23 -42.94
CA PHE A 369 18.72 0.75 -41.67
C PHE A 369 19.79 -0.20 -41.10
N ARG A 370 19.49 -1.50 -41.02
CA ARG A 370 20.43 -2.53 -40.50
C ARG A 370 21.66 -2.71 -41.37
N GLU A 371 21.53 -2.55 -42.69
CA GLU A 371 22.63 -2.66 -43.64
C GLU A 371 23.61 -1.48 -43.54
N LYS A 372 23.11 -0.27 -43.23
CA LYS A 372 23.94 0.95 -43.16
C LYS A 372 24.60 1.20 -41.81
N LEU A 373 23.98 0.74 -40.73
CA LEU A 373 24.48 0.96 -39.38
C LEU A 373 24.96 -0.35 -38.77
N PRO A 374 26.20 -0.42 -38.26
CA PRO A 374 26.61 -1.53 -37.40
C PRO A 374 25.90 -1.46 -36.05
N VAL A 375 26.10 -2.48 -35.22
CA VAL A 375 25.78 -2.41 -33.79
C VAL A 375 26.85 -1.59 -33.08
N PHE A 376 26.43 -0.70 -32.18
CA PHE A 376 27.32 0.15 -31.40
C PHE A 376 27.29 -0.22 -29.92
N ASP A 377 28.39 0.06 -29.24
CA ASP A 377 28.47 0.14 -27.78
C ASP A 377 28.73 1.58 -27.35
N TYR A 378 28.91 1.83 -26.04
CA TYR A 378 29.17 3.20 -25.59
C TYR A 378 30.55 3.70 -26.03
N GLU A 379 31.57 2.83 -26.04
CA GLU A 379 32.94 3.26 -26.31
C GLU A 379 33.13 3.66 -27.77
N SER A 380 32.45 2.98 -28.70
CA SER A 380 32.39 3.38 -30.11
C SER A 380 31.66 4.71 -30.35
N LEU A 381 30.73 5.10 -29.47
CA LEU A 381 30.00 6.38 -29.55
C LEU A 381 30.61 7.49 -28.67
N ARG A 382 31.54 7.17 -27.76
CA ARG A 382 32.06 8.10 -26.74
C ARG A 382 32.57 9.40 -27.35
N ALA A 383 33.38 9.30 -28.39
CA ALA A 383 33.95 10.48 -29.06
C ALA A 383 32.86 11.39 -29.65
N ASP A 384 31.82 10.81 -30.25
CA ASP A 384 30.71 11.60 -30.82
C ASP A 384 29.85 12.25 -29.71
N VAL A 385 29.62 11.54 -28.60
CA VAL A 385 28.91 12.06 -27.42
C VAL A 385 29.66 13.24 -26.78
N GLU A 386 30.96 13.08 -26.57
CA GLU A 386 31.82 14.09 -25.94
C GLU A 386 31.95 15.32 -26.83
N ARG A 387 32.18 15.15 -28.14
CA ARG A 387 32.23 16.26 -29.11
C ARG A 387 30.92 17.03 -29.17
N GLN A 388 29.78 16.34 -29.17
CA GLN A 388 28.48 17.01 -29.18
C GLN A 388 28.26 17.93 -27.98
N GLY A 389 28.75 17.52 -26.79
CA GLY A 389 28.67 18.33 -25.57
C GLY A 389 29.71 19.44 -25.50
N ASN A 390 30.97 19.11 -25.77
CA ASN A 390 32.11 20.03 -25.62
C ASN A 390 32.13 21.10 -26.71
N ASP A 391 31.98 20.70 -27.97
CA ASP A 391 32.10 21.58 -29.11
C ASP A 391 30.77 22.30 -29.41
N LYS A 392 29.67 21.84 -28.79
CA LYS A 392 28.30 22.32 -29.02
C LYS A 392 27.93 22.31 -30.50
N ILE A 393 28.32 21.25 -31.20
CA ILE A 393 27.99 20.98 -32.61
C ILE A 393 27.02 19.79 -32.73
N LYS A 394 26.42 19.61 -33.91
CA LYS A 394 25.42 18.58 -34.18
C LYS A 394 26.07 17.29 -34.68
N VAL A 395 26.45 16.40 -33.76
CA VAL A 395 27.13 15.14 -34.10
C VAL A 395 26.15 13.97 -34.20
N LEU A 396 25.57 13.55 -33.07
CA LEU A 396 24.63 12.42 -32.99
C LEU A 396 23.19 12.89 -33.19
N THR A 397 22.84 14.05 -32.65
CA THR A 397 21.48 14.60 -32.65
C THR A 397 21.47 16.04 -33.15
N ASN A 398 20.33 16.44 -33.72
CA ASN A 398 20.14 17.83 -34.15
C ASN A 398 19.98 18.81 -32.97
N ASP A 399 19.48 18.31 -31.83
CA ASP A 399 19.39 19.05 -30.56
C ASP A 399 20.60 18.77 -29.66
N HIS A 400 20.92 19.71 -28.79
CA HIS A 400 22.00 19.55 -27.80
C HIS A 400 21.48 18.93 -26.49
N PRO A 401 22.31 18.13 -25.80
CA PRO A 401 22.01 17.61 -24.46
C PRO A 401 21.80 18.76 -23.47
N ILE A 402 20.69 18.69 -22.72
CA ILE A 402 20.42 19.63 -21.62
C ILE A 402 21.05 19.17 -20.31
N MET A 403 21.29 17.86 -20.19
CA MET A 403 22.04 17.21 -19.13
C MET A 403 22.57 15.86 -19.61
N TYR A 404 23.39 15.22 -18.79
CA TYR A 404 23.78 13.83 -18.96
C TYR A 404 23.31 12.97 -17.79
N ASN A 405 22.86 11.75 -18.06
CA ASN A 405 22.79 10.72 -17.03
C ASN A 405 24.19 10.08 -16.93
N GLN A 406 24.76 10.05 -15.73
CA GLN A 406 26.05 9.40 -15.49
C GLN A 406 25.86 7.93 -15.09
N THR A 407 26.71 7.04 -15.60
CA THR A 407 26.80 5.65 -15.12
C THR A 407 28.25 5.26 -14.85
N SER A 408 28.48 4.41 -13.86
CA SER A 408 29.76 3.74 -13.64
C SER A 408 30.09 2.83 -14.83
N GLY A 409 30.99 3.29 -15.70
CA GLY A 409 31.48 2.49 -16.82
C GLY A 409 32.40 1.37 -16.33
N THR A 410 32.45 0.25 -17.06
CA THR A 410 33.31 -0.89 -16.70
C THR A 410 34.79 -0.64 -16.97
N THR A 411 35.13 0.49 -17.60
CA THR A 411 36.49 0.92 -17.95
C THR A 411 37.08 1.93 -16.95
N GLY A 412 36.39 2.17 -15.82
CA GLY A 412 36.78 3.16 -14.81
C GLY A 412 36.43 4.61 -15.18
N GLN A 413 36.19 4.90 -16.46
CA GLN A 413 35.68 6.19 -16.93
C GLN A 413 34.14 6.20 -16.97
N PRO A 414 33.47 7.18 -16.35
CA PRO A 414 32.03 7.29 -16.41
C PRO A 414 31.50 7.37 -17.85
N LYS A 415 30.31 6.81 -18.06
CA LYS A 415 29.53 7.04 -19.29
C LYS A 415 28.59 8.21 -19.06
N TYR A 416 28.47 9.09 -20.05
CA TYR A 416 27.58 10.24 -20.05
C TYR A 416 26.51 10.03 -21.12
N ILE A 417 25.34 9.55 -20.72
CA ILE A 417 24.23 9.34 -21.64
C ILE A 417 23.53 10.66 -21.89
N PRO A 418 23.40 11.12 -23.16
CA PRO A 418 22.70 12.35 -23.48
C PRO A 418 21.23 12.35 -23.05
N VAL A 419 20.78 13.42 -22.41
CA VAL A 419 19.36 13.68 -22.13
C VAL A 419 18.92 14.93 -22.89
N LEU A 420 17.91 14.76 -23.75
CA LEU A 420 17.29 15.86 -24.51
C LEU A 420 15.97 16.29 -23.86
N ASN A 421 15.44 17.45 -24.24
CA ASN A 421 14.07 17.86 -23.87
C ASN A 421 13.03 16.80 -24.26
N LEU A 422 13.16 16.25 -25.47
CA LEU A 422 12.29 15.18 -25.96
C LEU A 422 12.36 13.92 -25.07
N THR A 423 13.56 13.56 -24.60
CA THR A 423 13.76 12.44 -23.67
C THR A 423 12.98 12.66 -22.37
N LEU A 424 13.05 13.87 -21.80
CA LEU A 424 12.29 14.19 -20.58
C LEU A 424 10.77 14.15 -20.82
N ASP A 425 10.29 14.59 -21.98
CA ASP A 425 8.87 14.56 -22.31
C ASP A 425 8.33 13.13 -22.50
N HIS A 426 9.12 12.25 -23.12
CA HIS A 426 8.84 10.81 -23.19
C HIS A 426 8.79 10.19 -21.78
N LEU A 427 9.80 10.45 -20.94
CA LEU A 427 9.80 9.95 -19.57
C LEU A 427 8.60 10.44 -18.75
N ARG A 428 8.22 11.71 -18.89
CA ARG A 428 7.00 12.26 -18.25
C ARG A 428 5.73 11.59 -18.76
N ARG A 429 5.65 11.30 -20.07
CA ARG A 429 4.51 10.60 -20.68
C ARG A 429 4.41 9.18 -20.14
N SER A 430 5.49 8.41 -20.20
CA SER A 430 5.57 7.07 -19.64
C SER A 430 5.25 7.03 -18.15
N GLN A 431 5.76 7.99 -17.37
CA GLN A 431 5.47 8.07 -15.94
C GLN A 431 3.99 8.35 -15.65
N LYS A 432 3.33 9.20 -16.44
CA LYS A 432 1.89 9.44 -16.32
C LYS A 432 1.09 8.17 -16.60
N ILE A 433 1.45 7.44 -17.65
CA ILE A 433 0.80 6.17 -18.00
C ILE A 433 0.99 5.16 -16.86
N PHE A 434 2.22 5.02 -16.36
CA PHE A 434 2.55 4.15 -15.22
C PHE A 434 1.72 4.48 -13.96
N SER A 435 1.65 5.76 -13.56
CA SER A 435 0.80 6.18 -12.43
C SER A 435 -0.68 5.94 -12.67
N TYR A 436 -1.17 6.04 -13.91
CA TYR A 436 -2.56 5.70 -14.25
C TYR A 436 -2.86 4.22 -14.06
N ILE A 437 -1.94 3.34 -14.44
CA ILE A 437 -2.07 1.88 -14.26
C ILE A 437 -2.11 1.56 -12.77
N GLN A 438 -1.15 2.06 -11.99
CA GLN A 438 -1.15 1.88 -10.54
C GLN A 438 -2.43 2.40 -9.88
N TYR A 439 -2.96 3.54 -10.33
CA TYR A 439 -4.22 4.09 -9.83
C TYR A 439 -5.42 3.21 -10.18
N LYS A 440 -5.41 2.59 -11.37
CA LYS A 440 -6.46 1.67 -11.81
C LYS A 440 -6.43 0.37 -10.99
N ASP A 441 -5.24 -0.14 -10.67
CA ASP A 441 -5.04 -1.42 -9.99
C ASP A 441 -5.17 -1.30 -8.46
N CYS A 442 -4.72 -0.17 -7.89
CA CYS A 442 -4.79 0.14 -6.47
C CYS A 442 -5.05 1.63 -6.23
N LYS A 443 -6.32 2.02 -6.34
CA LYS A 443 -6.75 3.41 -6.18
C LYS A 443 -6.46 3.94 -4.76
N GLU A 444 -6.56 3.06 -3.77
CA GLU A 444 -6.37 3.34 -2.35
C GLU A 444 -4.95 3.79 -2.03
N ALA A 445 -3.95 3.35 -2.81
CA ALA A 445 -2.57 3.81 -2.68
C ALA A 445 -2.40 5.31 -2.93
N PHE A 446 -3.38 5.97 -3.56
CA PHE A 446 -3.33 7.40 -3.84
C PHE A 446 -4.16 8.22 -2.85
N PHE A 447 -4.82 7.59 -1.87
CA PHE A 447 -5.68 8.30 -0.92
C PHE A 447 -4.89 9.09 0.12
N GLY A 448 -3.77 8.54 0.60
CA GLY A 448 -2.88 9.17 1.56
C GLY A 448 -1.66 9.84 0.92
N ARG A 449 -0.59 9.98 1.72
CA ARG A 449 0.72 10.49 1.28
C ARG A 449 1.57 9.38 0.66
N ILE A 450 2.48 9.81 -0.21
CA ILE A 450 3.42 8.99 -0.96
C ILE A 450 4.84 9.26 -0.43
N VAL A 451 5.55 8.19 -0.08
CA VAL A 451 7.00 8.25 0.17
C VAL A 451 7.70 7.78 -1.09
N GLY A 452 8.23 8.72 -1.87
CA GLY A 452 9.04 8.42 -3.05
C GLY A 452 10.49 8.79 -2.78
N MET A 453 11.38 7.79 -2.71
CA MET A 453 12.82 7.98 -2.56
C MET A 453 13.48 7.99 -3.94
N VAL A 454 14.13 9.10 -4.29
CA VAL A 454 14.74 9.32 -5.60
C VAL A 454 16.15 9.90 -5.45
N SER A 455 16.94 9.81 -6.50
CA SER A 455 18.24 10.49 -6.59
C SER A 455 18.06 12.00 -6.78
N PRO A 456 19.09 12.80 -6.46
CA PRO A 456 19.08 14.22 -6.78
C PRO A 456 19.00 14.48 -8.28
N ALA A 457 18.41 15.63 -8.62
CA ALA A 457 18.21 16.07 -10.00
C ALA A 457 19.53 16.39 -10.73
N ILE A 458 20.53 16.86 -9.99
CA ILE A 458 21.85 17.28 -10.49
C ILE A 458 22.85 16.78 -9.46
N ASP A 459 23.80 15.96 -9.92
CA ASP A 459 24.93 15.46 -9.12
C ASP A 459 26.16 16.36 -9.29
N GLY A 460 26.31 16.99 -10.44
CA GLY A 460 27.41 17.93 -10.71
C GLY A 460 27.32 18.59 -12.07
N VAL A 461 28.39 19.27 -12.46
CA VAL A 461 28.50 19.99 -13.73
C VAL A 461 29.81 19.59 -14.40
N LEU A 462 29.75 19.22 -15.68
CA LEU A 462 30.93 18.91 -16.48
C LEU A 462 31.75 20.17 -16.78
N ALA A 463 33.02 19.99 -17.19
CA ALA A 463 33.89 21.10 -17.56
C ALA A 463 33.32 21.99 -18.69
N ASN A 464 32.47 21.44 -19.55
CA ASN A 464 31.77 22.16 -20.62
C ASN A 464 30.53 22.95 -20.15
N GLY A 465 30.21 22.90 -18.85
CA GLY A 465 29.09 23.61 -18.21
C GLY A 465 27.75 22.87 -18.26
N ILE A 466 27.68 21.67 -18.86
CA ILE A 466 26.44 20.87 -18.92
C ILE A 466 26.30 20.07 -17.61
N PRO A 467 25.14 20.11 -16.93
CA PRO A 467 24.93 19.34 -15.71
C PRO A 467 24.84 17.84 -15.99
N PHE A 468 25.23 17.03 -15.01
CA PHE A 468 24.93 15.60 -14.98
C PHE A 468 24.15 15.26 -13.72
N GLY A 469 23.29 14.25 -13.79
CA GLY A 469 22.42 13.88 -12.68
C GLY A 469 21.49 12.72 -13.02
N SER A 470 20.36 12.65 -12.29
CA SER A 470 19.33 11.64 -12.53
C SER A 470 18.06 12.20 -13.18
N ALA A 471 17.54 11.46 -14.16
CA ALA A 471 16.24 11.75 -14.76
C ALA A 471 15.07 11.63 -13.74
N SER A 472 15.16 10.71 -12.78
CA SER A 472 14.18 10.53 -11.70
C SER A 472 14.08 11.77 -10.80
N GLY A 473 15.21 12.34 -10.40
CA GLY A 473 15.26 13.59 -9.64
C GLY A 473 14.69 14.77 -10.44
N HIS A 474 14.94 14.84 -11.75
CA HIS A 474 14.35 15.84 -12.64
C HIS A 474 12.83 15.74 -12.76
N ILE A 475 12.27 14.54 -12.82
CA ILE A 475 10.82 14.32 -12.83
C ILE A 475 10.20 14.79 -11.51
N TYR A 476 10.84 14.50 -10.38
CA TYR A 476 10.37 14.95 -9.06
C TYR A 476 10.38 16.48 -8.95
N LYS A 477 11.50 17.10 -9.34
CA LYS A 477 11.69 18.57 -9.31
C LYS A 477 10.69 19.31 -10.19
N THR A 478 10.35 18.76 -11.35
CA THR A 478 9.41 19.36 -12.31
C THR A 478 7.95 18.93 -12.13
N MET A 479 7.66 18.19 -11.05
CA MET A 479 6.32 17.70 -10.78
C MET A 479 5.32 18.85 -10.51
N PRO A 480 4.11 18.83 -11.11
CA PRO A 480 3.09 19.83 -10.84
C PRO A 480 2.74 19.92 -9.35
N LYS A 481 2.51 21.13 -8.83
CA LYS A 481 2.23 21.39 -7.40
C LYS A 481 1.18 20.46 -6.77
N VAL A 482 0.10 20.18 -7.51
CA VAL A 482 -1.00 19.30 -7.03
C VAL A 482 -0.54 17.85 -6.84
N ALA A 483 0.29 17.33 -7.75
CA ALA A 483 0.84 15.98 -7.62
C ALA A 483 1.94 15.94 -6.55
N ARG A 484 2.81 16.97 -6.51
CA ARG A 484 3.87 17.08 -5.50
C ARG A 484 3.32 17.19 -4.08
N ALA A 485 2.15 17.80 -3.88
CA ALA A 485 1.49 17.91 -2.59
C ALA A 485 1.11 16.56 -1.96
N LYS A 486 1.14 15.46 -2.73
CA LYS A 486 0.95 14.10 -2.21
C LYS A 486 2.24 13.47 -1.67
N TYR A 487 3.40 14.00 -2.03
CA TYR A 487 4.67 13.45 -1.58
C TYR A 487 5.07 14.03 -0.24
N LEU A 488 5.53 13.16 0.67
CA LEU A 488 5.93 13.54 2.02
C LEU A 488 7.27 14.28 2.05
N LEU A 489 8.25 13.80 1.29
CA LEU A 489 9.64 14.21 1.43
C LEU A 489 9.94 15.50 0.65
N PRO A 490 10.54 16.54 1.27
CA PRO A 490 11.09 17.67 0.54
C PRO A 490 12.19 17.21 -0.43
N GLN A 491 12.24 17.79 -1.63
CA GLN A 491 13.22 17.38 -2.66
C GLN A 491 14.66 17.67 -2.23
N GLU A 492 14.84 18.68 -1.38
CA GLU A 492 16.14 19.14 -0.87
C GLU A 492 16.78 18.05 0.01
N VAL A 493 16.00 17.17 0.64
CA VAL A 493 16.53 16.06 1.43
C VAL A 493 17.36 15.10 0.56
N PHE A 494 17.01 14.94 -0.72
CA PHE A 494 17.74 14.05 -1.64
C PHE A 494 19.10 14.60 -2.06
N THR A 495 19.41 15.88 -1.79
CA THR A 495 20.73 16.47 -2.09
C THR A 495 21.72 16.34 -0.94
N LEU A 496 21.34 15.70 0.18
CA LEU A 496 22.29 15.42 1.26
C LEU A 496 23.33 14.39 0.81
N GLU A 497 24.61 14.68 1.03
CA GLU A 497 25.70 13.76 0.72
C GLU A 497 25.92 12.73 1.83
N ASP A 498 25.75 13.14 3.09
CA ASP A 498 25.84 12.23 4.24
C ASP A 498 24.67 11.23 4.23
N TYR A 499 25.01 9.97 3.95
CA TYR A 499 24.07 8.86 3.86
C TYR A 499 23.33 8.60 5.17
N GLY A 500 24.02 8.63 6.32
CA GLY A 500 23.43 8.38 7.63
C GLY A 500 22.44 9.49 8.02
N LEU A 501 22.87 10.74 7.89
CA LEU A 501 22.05 11.90 8.23
C LEU A 501 20.83 12.03 7.31
N LYS A 502 20.98 11.71 6.01
CA LYS A 502 19.87 11.67 5.05
C LYS A 502 18.77 10.72 5.50
N TYR A 503 19.10 9.46 5.82
CA TYR A 503 18.07 8.51 6.25
C TYR A 503 17.51 8.84 7.63
N GLN A 504 18.26 9.46 8.53
CA GLN A 504 17.69 9.94 9.80
C GLN A 504 16.63 11.02 9.58
N VAL A 505 16.85 11.97 8.66
CA VAL A 505 15.84 12.97 8.28
C VAL A 505 14.62 12.29 7.64
N ILE A 506 14.84 11.39 6.67
CA ILE A 506 13.75 10.66 6.00
C ILE A 506 12.94 9.86 7.01
N ALA A 507 13.60 9.09 7.88
CA ALA A 507 12.98 8.28 8.91
C ALA A 507 12.17 9.12 9.89
N ARG A 508 12.73 10.25 10.35
CA ARG A 508 12.02 11.17 11.25
C ARG A 508 10.72 11.68 10.63
N LEU A 509 10.73 12.11 9.37
CA LEU A 509 9.53 12.58 8.66
C LEU A 509 8.54 11.44 8.40
N CYS A 510 9.04 10.27 8.02
CA CYS A 510 8.26 9.08 7.72
C CYS A 510 7.54 8.54 8.96
N PHE A 511 8.23 8.42 10.09
CA PHE A 511 7.72 7.79 11.30
C PHE A 511 6.55 8.59 11.93
N GLU A 512 6.60 9.93 11.79
CA GLU A 512 5.51 10.83 12.17
C GLU A 512 4.23 10.65 11.32
N ALA A 513 4.38 10.37 10.03
CA ALA A 513 3.25 10.26 9.12
C ALA A 513 2.46 8.96 9.34
N ASP A 514 1.16 9.07 9.58
CA ASP A 514 0.23 7.96 9.83
C ASP A 514 -0.64 7.61 8.60
N ASP A 515 -0.65 8.47 7.58
CA ASP A 515 -1.47 8.39 6.38
C ASP A 515 -0.67 7.95 5.14
N ILE A 516 0.46 7.27 5.31
CA ILE A 516 1.24 6.74 4.18
C ILE A 516 0.52 5.54 3.57
N THR A 517 0.26 5.64 2.26
CA THR A 517 -0.47 4.61 1.49
C THR A 517 0.31 4.07 0.30
N TYR A 518 1.40 4.75 -0.08
CA TYR A 518 2.29 4.38 -1.18
C TYR A 518 3.74 4.58 -0.74
N LEU A 519 4.55 3.53 -0.89
CA LEU A 519 6.01 3.57 -0.76
C LEU A 519 6.67 3.27 -2.11
N GLY A 520 7.66 4.07 -2.52
CA GLY A 520 8.33 3.91 -3.80
C GLY A 520 9.83 4.19 -3.73
N SER A 521 10.63 3.30 -4.28
CA SER A 521 12.07 3.47 -4.50
C SER A 521 12.52 2.53 -5.61
N ALA A 522 13.57 2.91 -6.35
CA ALA A 522 14.15 2.06 -7.38
C ALA A 522 14.61 0.70 -6.82
N ASN A 523 15.35 0.73 -5.70
CA ASN A 523 15.91 -0.46 -5.07
C ASN A 523 15.25 -0.72 -3.70
N PRO A 524 14.80 -1.97 -3.42
CA PRO A 524 14.21 -2.35 -2.13
C PRO A 524 15.12 -2.14 -0.92
N SER A 525 16.44 -2.09 -1.09
CA SER A 525 17.38 -1.81 -0.01
C SER A 525 17.18 -0.45 0.65
N SER A 526 16.59 0.54 -0.04
CA SER A 526 16.18 1.80 0.61
C SER A 526 15.10 1.58 1.66
N PHE A 527 14.23 0.57 1.50
CA PHE A 527 13.21 0.23 2.49
C PHE A 527 13.84 -0.45 3.71
N HIS A 528 14.81 -1.35 3.49
CA HIS A 528 15.61 -1.91 4.59
C HIS A 528 16.27 -0.79 5.39
N ARG A 529 17.02 0.11 4.73
CA ARG A 529 17.73 1.18 5.43
C ARG A 529 16.79 2.10 6.19
N LEU A 530 15.65 2.46 5.60
CA LEU A 530 14.64 3.27 6.28
C LEU A 530 14.12 2.57 7.55
N LEU A 531 13.78 1.29 7.47
CA LEU A 531 13.28 0.53 8.61
C LEU A 531 14.37 0.33 9.69
N GLU A 532 15.61 0.15 9.29
CA GLU A 532 16.76 0.06 10.20
C GLU A 532 16.96 1.35 10.98
N VAL A 533 17.02 2.50 10.29
CA VAL A 533 17.19 3.80 10.94
C VAL A 533 16.02 4.11 11.87
N VAL A 534 14.79 3.74 11.49
CA VAL A 534 13.64 3.81 12.40
C VAL A 534 13.90 2.95 13.63
N ASN A 535 14.30 1.69 13.46
CA ASN A 535 14.58 0.81 14.59
C ASN A 535 15.72 1.34 15.47
N GLU A 536 16.85 1.74 14.90
CA GLU A 536 18.02 2.29 15.62
C GLU A 536 17.66 3.50 16.48
N HIS A 537 16.81 4.40 15.98
CA HIS A 537 16.55 5.71 16.60
C HIS A 537 15.13 5.91 17.15
N ARG A 538 14.26 4.88 17.12
CA ARG A 538 12.83 4.95 17.45
C ARG A 538 12.49 5.70 18.73
N PHE A 539 13.21 5.44 19.83
CA PHE A 539 12.91 6.06 21.12
C PHE A 539 13.13 7.57 21.10
N HIS A 540 14.28 8.02 20.61
CA HIS A 540 14.58 9.44 20.45
C HIS A 540 13.67 10.10 19.40
N MET A 541 13.33 9.39 18.33
CA MET A 541 12.41 9.90 17.31
C MET A 541 11.00 10.15 17.86
N VAL A 542 10.51 9.31 18.79
CA VAL A 542 9.20 9.53 19.43
C VAL A 542 9.20 10.84 20.23
N ASP A 543 10.28 11.16 20.93
CA ASP A 543 10.41 12.44 21.64
C ASP A 543 10.50 13.63 20.66
N ASP A 544 11.28 13.49 19.59
CA ASP A 544 11.37 14.49 18.51
C ASP A 544 10.01 14.72 17.83
N ILE A 545 9.18 13.67 17.67
CA ILE A 545 7.81 13.73 17.15
C ILE A 545 6.90 14.50 18.10
N LYS A 546 6.96 14.19 19.39
CA LYS A 546 6.17 14.86 20.42
C LYS A 546 6.42 16.37 20.44
N GLU A 547 7.70 16.77 20.36
CA GLU A 547 8.12 18.17 20.41
C GLU A 547 8.08 18.88 19.05
N GLY A 548 7.97 18.14 17.95
CA GLY A 548 7.96 18.71 16.60
C GLY A 548 9.32 19.22 16.15
N VAL A 549 10.40 18.55 16.57
CA VAL A 549 11.78 18.94 16.29
C VAL A 549 12.54 17.84 15.56
N PHE A 550 13.72 18.20 15.06
CA PHE A 550 14.77 17.28 14.68
C PHE A 550 16.05 17.79 15.35
N ARG A 551 16.56 17.10 16.37
CA ARG A 551 17.62 17.65 17.23
C ARG A 551 18.97 17.86 16.53
N ARG A 552 19.18 17.22 15.37
CA ARG A 552 20.36 17.37 14.52
C ARG A 552 20.14 18.34 13.35
N ILE A 553 19.15 19.25 13.44
CA ILE A 553 18.82 20.19 12.36
C ILE A 553 19.98 21.11 11.97
N ASP A 554 20.85 21.45 12.92
CA ASP A 554 22.00 22.35 12.70
C ASP A 554 23.16 21.68 11.96
N GLU A 555 23.14 20.34 11.84
CA GLU A 555 24.09 19.58 11.02
C GLU A 555 23.69 19.56 9.53
N LEU A 556 22.48 20.02 9.20
CA LEU A 556 21.99 20.04 7.82
C LEU A 556 22.44 21.32 7.09
N PRO A 557 22.73 21.24 5.78
CA PRO A 557 22.88 22.42 4.94
C PRO A 557 21.66 23.34 5.05
N GLU A 558 21.86 24.65 4.99
CA GLU A 558 20.83 25.66 5.28
C GLU A 558 19.56 25.49 4.42
N ASN A 559 19.71 25.17 3.14
CA ASN A 559 18.60 24.91 2.23
C ASN A 559 17.76 23.69 2.66
N VAL A 560 18.42 22.62 3.12
CA VAL A 560 17.76 21.39 3.60
C VAL A 560 17.11 21.65 4.96
N ALA A 561 17.83 22.29 5.89
CA ALA A 561 17.31 22.66 7.21
C ALA A 561 16.03 23.48 7.09
N ASN A 562 16.00 24.49 6.21
CA ASN A 562 14.82 25.31 5.98
C ASN A 562 13.64 24.52 5.41
N ALA A 563 13.89 23.60 4.47
CA ALA A 563 12.85 22.75 3.90
C ALA A 563 12.27 21.77 4.94
N VAL A 564 13.11 21.20 5.79
CA VAL A 564 12.71 20.29 6.88
C VAL A 564 11.93 21.05 7.97
N LYS A 565 12.40 22.22 8.41
CA LYS A 565 11.70 23.06 9.41
C LYS A 565 10.28 23.43 9.00
N GLN A 566 10.00 23.57 7.70
CA GLN A 566 8.66 23.89 7.19
C GLN A 566 7.65 22.75 7.34
N VAL A 567 8.12 21.51 7.50
CA VAL A 567 7.24 20.32 7.59
C VAL A 567 7.20 19.71 8.98
N LEU A 568 8.12 20.06 9.87
CA LEU A 568 8.11 19.61 11.27
C LEU A 568 7.01 20.32 12.08
N HIS A 569 6.26 19.56 12.85
CA HIS A 569 5.24 20.07 13.76
C HIS A 569 5.09 19.15 14.99
N PRO A 570 4.71 19.69 16.17
CA PRO A 570 4.47 18.86 17.34
C PRO A 570 3.31 17.89 17.11
N ASN A 571 3.54 16.60 17.34
CA ASN A 571 2.52 15.56 17.16
C ASN A 571 2.49 14.59 18.37
N PRO A 572 1.97 15.05 19.53
CA PRO A 572 1.95 14.24 20.75
C PRO A 572 1.05 13.01 20.63
N GLU A 573 -0.02 13.06 19.84
CA GLU A 573 -0.91 11.92 19.60
C GLU A 573 -0.18 10.78 18.89
N ARG A 574 0.56 11.10 17.82
CA ARG A 574 1.41 10.12 17.14
C ARG A 574 2.50 9.57 18.05
N ALA A 575 3.13 10.42 18.86
CA ALA A 575 4.16 9.98 19.80
C ALA A 575 3.61 8.97 20.82
N ILE A 576 2.40 9.17 21.34
CA ILE A 576 1.74 8.21 22.25
C ILE A 576 1.47 6.89 21.53
N PHE A 577 0.88 6.94 20.32
CA PHE A 577 0.61 5.75 19.51
C PHE A 577 1.88 4.93 19.24
N LEU A 578 2.97 5.60 18.85
CA LEU A 578 4.26 4.96 18.62
C LEU A 578 4.85 4.43 19.93
N GLY A 579 4.73 5.16 21.03
CA GLY A 579 5.14 4.70 22.36
C GLY A 579 4.48 3.39 22.78
N ASP A 580 3.17 3.23 22.50
CA ASP A 580 2.44 1.99 22.75
C ASP A 580 3.00 0.84 21.90
N ILE A 581 3.30 1.06 20.62
CA ILE A 581 3.94 0.06 19.75
C ILE A 581 5.30 -0.36 20.32
N LEU A 582 6.14 0.62 20.69
CA LEU A 582 7.49 0.39 21.22
C LEU A 582 7.50 -0.35 22.55
N SER A 583 6.42 -0.30 23.32
CA SER A 583 6.30 -1.04 24.59
C SER A 583 6.09 -2.56 24.41
N SER A 584 5.72 -3.00 23.19
CA SER A 584 5.25 -4.36 22.91
C SER A 584 6.30 -5.28 22.25
N GLY A 585 7.44 -4.76 21.81
CA GLY A 585 8.46 -5.52 21.09
C GLY A 585 9.83 -4.87 21.02
N SER A 586 10.85 -5.64 20.66
CA SER A 586 12.25 -5.18 20.51
C SER A 586 12.52 -4.47 19.18
N GLN A 587 11.71 -4.73 18.15
CA GLN A 587 11.79 -4.11 16.83
C GLN A 587 10.37 -3.78 16.31
N VAL A 588 10.30 -2.84 15.38
CA VAL A 588 9.08 -2.46 14.67
C VAL A 588 9.17 -2.80 13.19
N HIS A 589 8.02 -3.10 12.60
CA HIS A 589 7.81 -3.33 11.18
C HIS A 589 6.93 -2.23 10.57
N TYR A 590 6.96 -2.07 9.25
CA TYR A 590 6.08 -1.11 8.56
C TYR A 590 4.60 -1.37 8.83
N SER A 591 4.20 -2.63 9.03
CA SER A 591 2.85 -3.02 9.42
C SER A 591 2.36 -2.38 10.72
N ASP A 592 3.28 -2.12 11.64
CA ASP A 592 2.93 -1.67 12.99
C ASP A 592 2.60 -0.17 12.98
N PHE A 593 3.38 0.63 12.23
CA PHE A 593 3.22 2.08 12.20
C PHE A 593 2.59 2.64 10.92
N TRP A 594 2.49 1.85 9.84
CA TRP A 594 1.77 2.16 8.59
C TRP A 594 0.79 1.04 8.18
N PRO A 595 -0.23 0.73 8.99
CA PRO A 595 -1.23 -0.29 8.64
C PRO A 595 -2.02 0.03 7.36
N SER A 596 -2.00 1.29 6.94
CA SER A 596 -2.69 1.78 5.74
C SER A 596 -1.87 1.67 4.45
N LEU A 597 -0.62 1.21 4.49
CA LEU A 597 0.20 1.07 3.28
C LEU A 597 -0.46 0.07 2.30
N LYS A 598 -0.76 0.53 1.07
CA LYS A 598 -1.47 -0.27 0.06
C LYS A 598 -0.60 -0.70 -1.11
N LEU A 599 0.43 0.08 -1.45
CA LEU A 599 1.28 -0.21 -2.60
C LEU A 599 2.75 0.10 -2.32
N VAL A 600 3.62 -0.80 -2.76
CA VAL A 600 5.08 -0.63 -2.81
C VAL A 600 5.51 -0.72 -4.27
N ALA A 601 6.15 0.33 -4.79
CA ALA A 601 6.67 0.35 -6.16
C ALA A 601 8.19 0.27 -6.17
N THR A 602 8.75 -0.80 -6.75
CA THR A 602 10.19 -1.07 -6.75
C THR A 602 10.58 -2.10 -7.81
N TRP A 603 11.88 -2.28 -8.07
CA TRP A 603 12.37 -3.38 -8.90
C TRP A 603 12.23 -4.72 -8.18
N THR A 604 11.73 -5.72 -8.90
CA THR A 604 11.42 -7.06 -8.36
C THR A 604 12.29 -8.17 -8.94
N GLY A 605 13.03 -7.89 -10.02
CA GLY A 605 13.94 -8.85 -10.66
C GLY A 605 15.40 -8.75 -10.21
N GLY A 606 16.19 -9.78 -10.54
CA GLY A 606 17.63 -9.85 -10.24
C GLY A 606 17.94 -9.70 -8.75
N SER A 607 19.05 -9.05 -8.41
CA SER A 607 19.45 -8.77 -7.02
C SER A 607 18.44 -7.95 -6.21
N CYS A 608 17.57 -7.18 -6.87
CA CYS A 608 16.48 -6.46 -6.18
C CYS A 608 15.40 -7.41 -5.68
N GLY A 609 15.10 -8.50 -6.38
CA GLY A 609 14.13 -9.52 -5.94
C GLY A 609 14.53 -10.20 -4.64
N VAL A 610 15.83 -10.47 -4.48
CA VAL A 610 16.41 -10.99 -3.23
C VAL A 610 16.18 -10.00 -2.08
N SER A 611 16.59 -8.75 -2.28
CA SER A 611 16.40 -7.70 -1.26
C SER A 611 14.93 -7.48 -0.91
N LEU A 612 14.03 -7.46 -1.90
CA LEU A 612 12.59 -7.32 -1.67
C LEU A 612 12.07 -8.46 -0.78
N SER A 613 12.42 -9.71 -1.09
CA SER A 613 11.98 -10.88 -0.33
C SER A 613 12.34 -10.79 1.16
N GLY A 614 13.50 -10.20 1.47
CA GLY A 614 13.94 -9.97 2.85
C GLY A 614 13.10 -8.96 3.64
N ILE A 615 12.41 -8.00 2.99
CA ILE A 615 11.62 -6.96 3.66
C ILE A 615 10.10 -7.18 3.57
N LEU A 616 9.62 -8.06 2.68
CA LEU A 616 8.19 -8.27 2.42
C LEU A 616 7.37 -8.53 3.69
N LYS A 617 7.90 -9.32 4.63
CA LYS A 617 7.21 -9.66 5.88
C LYS A 617 6.97 -8.46 6.81
N SER A 618 7.71 -7.37 6.62
CA SER A 618 7.55 -6.15 7.41
C SER A 618 6.38 -5.28 6.96
N PHE A 619 5.85 -5.46 5.74
CA PHE A 619 4.74 -4.68 5.22
C PHE A 619 3.38 -5.22 5.70
N PRO A 620 2.31 -4.41 5.70
CA PRO A 620 0.96 -4.91 5.98
C PRO A 620 0.54 -6.05 5.06
N SER A 621 -0.25 -6.99 5.60
CA SER A 621 -0.86 -8.06 4.80
C SER A 621 -1.74 -7.48 3.69
N GLY A 622 -1.49 -7.89 2.44
CA GLY A 622 -2.24 -7.43 1.27
C GLY A 622 -1.69 -6.18 0.59
N VAL A 623 -0.50 -5.71 0.95
CA VAL A 623 0.21 -4.68 0.17
C VAL A 623 0.45 -5.19 -1.25
N ARG A 624 0.21 -4.35 -2.26
CA ARG A 624 0.54 -4.68 -3.66
C ARG A 624 1.98 -4.28 -3.98
N ILE A 625 2.71 -5.17 -4.64
CA ILE A 625 4.04 -4.88 -5.18
C ILE A 625 3.91 -4.52 -6.66
N SER A 626 4.38 -3.35 -7.06
CA SER A 626 4.35 -2.86 -8.44
C SER A 626 5.77 -2.73 -8.99
N GLU A 627 6.07 -3.51 -10.03
CA GLU A 627 7.34 -3.43 -10.77
C GLU A 627 7.46 -2.06 -11.48
N LEU A 628 8.62 -1.41 -11.33
CA LEU A 628 8.93 -0.14 -12.01
C LEU A 628 9.11 -0.32 -13.52
N GLY A 629 9.55 -1.51 -13.93
CA GLY A 629 9.77 -1.92 -15.31
C GLY A 629 11.26 -2.06 -15.63
N TYR A 630 11.57 -2.25 -16.90
CA TYR A 630 12.93 -2.21 -17.42
C TYR A 630 13.33 -0.75 -17.65
N LEU A 631 14.21 -0.21 -16.80
CA LEU A 631 14.74 1.16 -16.89
C LEU A 631 16.25 1.16 -16.77
N SER A 632 16.89 2.06 -17.52
CA SER A 632 18.31 2.32 -17.47
C SER A 632 18.60 3.82 -17.64
N SER A 633 19.88 4.20 -17.58
CA SER A 633 20.29 5.59 -17.83
C SER A 633 20.18 5.96 -19.32
N GLU A 634 20.29 4.96 -20.21
CA GLU A 634 20.11 5.06 -21.66
C GLU A 634 18.67 5.43 -22.04
N PHE A 635 17.68 4.78 -21.41
CA PHE A 635 16.26 5.00 -21.70
C PHE A 635 15.32 4.28 -20.71
N ARG A 636 14.02 4.54 -20.84
CA ARG A 636 12.97 3.70 -20.25
C ARG A 636 12.58 2.61 -21.24
N GLY A 637 12.91 1.36 -20.92
CA GLY A 637 12.66 0.18 -21.75
C GLY A 637 11.21 -0.28 -21.74
N THR A 638 10.55 -0.30 -20.57
CA THR A 638 9.14 -0.70 -20.49
C THR A 638 8.27 0.23 -19.65
N ILE A 639 6.95 0.11 -19.86
CA ILE A 639 5.91 0.55 -18.94
C ILE A 639 5.24 -0.70 -18.38
N THR A 640 5.26 -0.90 -17.08
CA THR A 640 4.52 -1.98 -16.42
C THR A 640 3.03 -1.69 -16.53
N ILE A 641 2.29 -2.57 -17.22
CA ILE A 641 0.87 -2.38 -17.58
C ILE A 641 -0.12 -3.12 -16.68
N ASP A 642 0.40 -3.93 -15.76
CA ASP A 642 -0.35 -4.77 -14.86
C ASP A 642 0.50 -4.97 -13.60
N ALA A 643 0.01 -4.48 -12.46
CA ALA A 643 0.71 -4.60 -11.19
C ALA A 643 0.62 -6.01 -10.55
N GLU A 644 -0.24 -6.90 -11.05
CA GLU A 644 -0.32 -8.29 -10.58
C GLU A 644 0.68 -9.18 -11.32
N THR A 645 0.70 -9.11 -12.64
CA THR A 645 1.63 -9.91 -13.47
C THR A 645 2.99 -9.27 -13.66
N ASN A 646 3.12 -7.98 -13.32
CA ASN A 646 4.30 -7.15 -13.60
C ASN A 646 4.73 -7.18 -15.08
N ALA A 647 3.77 -7.34 -15.99
CA ALA A 647 4.03 -7.38 -17.42
C ALA A 647 4.48 -6.00 -17.94
N GLY A 648 5.68 -5.95 -18.55
CA GLY A 648 6.28 -4.74 -19.09
C GLY A 648 6.07 -4.61 -20.61
N VAL A 649 5.32 -3.61 -21.06
CA VAL A 649 5.21 -3.29 -22.49
C VAL A 649 6.41 -2.46 -22.91
N PRO A 650 7.16 -2.84 -23.97
CA PRO A 650 8.23 -2.01 -24.50
C PRO A 650 7.72 -0.60 -24.83
N THR A 651 8.54 0.44 -24.64
CA THR A 651 8.19 1.83 -24.97
C THR A 651 8.19 2.08 -26.49
N ILE A 652 7.35 1.34 -27.22
CA ILE A 652 7.29 1.28 -28.69
C ILE A 652 6.96 2.61 -29.36
N GLN A 653 6.48 3.60 -28.59
CA GLN A 653 6.17 4.96 -29.05
C GLN A 653 7.30 5.96 -28.79
N GLU A 654 8.41 5.52 -28.18
CA GLU A 654 9.49 6.39 -27.70
C GLU A 654 10.85 5.99 -28.26
N SER A 655 11.13 4.69 -28.38
CA SER A 655 12.38 4.14 -28.92
C SER A 655 12.10 3.02 -29.93
N PHE A 656 13.05 2.77 -30.82
CA PHE A 656 13.04 1.62 -31.72
C PHE A 656 13.85 0.48 -31.11
N PHE A 657 13.29 -0.73 -31.08
CA PHE A 657 13.87 -1.91 -30.46
C PHE A 657 14.24 -2.94 -31.53
N GLU A 658 15.38 -3.60 -31.31
CA GLU A 658 15.75 -4.82 -32.02
C GLU A 658 16.18 -5.88 -31.00
N PHE A 659 16.04 -7.14 -31.38
CA PHE A 659 16.35 -8.27 -30.52
C PHE A 659 17.18 -9.32 -31.27
N VAL A 660 18.04 -10.04 -30.54
CA VAL A 660 18.68 -11.27 -31.03
C VAL A 660 18.49 -12.33 -29.97
N GLU A 661 18.03 -13.52 -30.37
CA GLU A 661 17.85 -14.64 -29.44
C GLU A 661 19.17 -14.97 -28.73
N GLN A 662 19.12 -15.22 -27.42
CA GLN A 662 20.30 -15.34 -26.56
C GLN A 662 21.36 -16.29 -27.14
N ASN A 663 20.99 -17.53 -27.44
CA ASN A 663 21.92 -18.54 -27.95
C ASN A 663 22.53 -18.13 -29.30
N SER A 664 21.70 -17.55 -30.18
CA SER A 664 22.13 -17.08 -31.48
C SER A 664 23.19 -15.97 -31.35
N TRP A 665 22.94 -14.98 -30.50
CA TRP A 665 23.90 -13.89 -30.25
C TRP A 665 25.23 -14.40 -29.70
N GLU A 666 25.18 -15.30 -28.72
CA GLU A 666 26.40 -15.91 -28.13
C GLU A 666 27.20 -16.71 -29.18
N ASP A 667 26.53 -17.40 -30.10
CA ASP A 667 27.14 -18.14 -31.20
C ASP A 667 27.57 -17.26 -32.39
N HIS A 668 27.38 -15.93 -32.28
CA HIS A 668 27.64 -14.95 -33.34
C HIS A 668 26.85 -15.27 -34.62
N ARG A 669 25.63 -15.81 -34.46
CA ARG A 669 24.70 -16.23 -35.51
C ARG A 669 23.34 -15.58 -35.27
N GLY A 670 22.48 -15.60 -36.28
CA GLY A 670 21.06 -15.26 -36.12
C GLY A 670 20.66 -13.82 -36.50
N PRO A 671 19.39 -13.62 -36.89
CA PRO A 671 18.90 -12.35 -37.39
C PRO A 671 18.53 -11.38 -36.26
N PHE A 672 18.54 -10.08 -36.57
CA PHE A 672 17.88 -9.07 -35.76
C PHE A 672 16.35 -9.13 -35.97
N LEU A 673 15.63 -9.23 -34.87
CA LEU A 673 14.17 -9.35 -34.81
C LEU A 673 13.54 -8.03 -34.37
N GLY A 674 12.34 -7.73 -34.86
CA GLY A 674 11.51 -6.64 -34.35
C GLY A 674 10.75 -7.06 -33.08
N VAL A 675 10.09 -6.09 -32.42
CA VAL A 675 9.25 -6.36 -31.24
C VAL A 675 8.12 -7.34 -31.57
N GLU A 676 7.59 -7.32 -32.79
CA GLU A 676 6.53 -8.21 -33.24
C GLU A 676 6.98 -9.66 -33.51
N ASP A 677 8.29 -9.90 -33.64
CA ASP A 677 8.85 -11.18 -34.07
C ASP A 677 9.39 -12.02 -32.89
N ILE A 678 9.44 -11.46 -31.67
CA ILE A 678 9.92 -12.18 -30.49
C ILE A 678 8.85 -13.11 -29.92
N GLU A 679 9.27 -14.33 -29.58
CA GLU A 679 8.37 -15.39 -29.13
C GLU A 679 8.31 -15.54 -27.61
N MET A 680 7.15 -15.96 -27.11
CA MET A 680 6.88 -16.26 -25.69
C MET A 680 7.91 -17.22 -25.09
N ASN A 681 8.32 -16.97 -23.84
CA ASN A 681 9.27 -17.79 -23.07
C ASN A 681 10.68 -17.92 -23.69
N LYS A 682 11.01 -17.17 -24.74
CA LYS A 682 12.37 -17.05 -25.27
C LYS A 682 13.08 -15.84 -24.68
N ARG A 683 14.42 -15.92 -24.69
CA ARG A 683 15.32 -14.90 -24.14
C ARG A 683 16.07 -14.19 -25.26
N TYR A 684 16.22 -12.87 -25.12
CA TYR A 684 16.80 -12.04 -26.16
C TYR A 684 17.73 -10.99 -25.59
N TYR A 685 18.82 -10.71 -26.30
CA TYR A 685 19.59 -9.49 -26.14
C TYR A 685 18.84 -8.30 -26.72
N VAL A 686 18.88 -7.16 -26.01
CA VAL A 686 18.20 -5.93 -26.42
C VAL A 686 19.15 -4.95 -27.10
N PHE A 687 18.72 -4.45 -28.25
CA PHE A 687 19.37 -3.35 -28.97
C PHE A 687 18.37 -2.22 -29.16
N VAL A 688 18.82 -0.98 -28.99
CA VAL A 688 17.91 0.17 -29.01
C VAL A 688 18.43 1.30 -29.90
N THR A 689 17.52 1.95 -30.61
CA THR A 689 17.74 3.26 -31.22
C THR A 689 16.87 4.29 -30.51
N THR A 690 17.50 5.27 -29.85
CA THR A 690 16.83 6.29 -29.03
C THR A 690 16.85 7.66 -29.72
N PRO A 691 15.88 8.54 -29.40
CA PRO A 691 15.92 9.93 -29.87
C PRO A 691 17.13 10.74 -29.36
N SER A 692 17.80 10.27 -28.30
CA SER A 692 18.99 10.91 -27.71
C SER A 692 20.31 10.56 -28.41
N GLY A 693 20.26 9.85 -29.54
CA GLY A 693 21.43 9.61 -30.38
C GLY A 693 22.19 8.32 -30.08
N LEU A 694 21.58 7.37 -29.37
CA LEU A 694 22.06 6.00 -29.32
C LEU A 694 21.45 5.27 -30.50
N TYR A 695 22.26 4.76 -31.44
CA TYR A 695 21.81 4.07 -32.66
C TYR A 695 22.25 2.62 -32.62
N ARG A 696 21.34 1.67 -32.87
CA ARG A 696 21.58 0.21 -32.78
C ARG A 696 22.46 -0.16 -31.57
N TYR A 697 22.17 0.48 -30.45
CA TYR A 697 23.01 0.43 -29.26
C TYR A 697 22.79 -0.88 -28.52
N ASN A 698 23.88 -1.63 -28.29
CA ASN A 698 23.87 -2.86 -27.53
C ASN A 698 23.73 -2.56 -26.04
N MET A 699 22.54 -2.80 -25.48
CA MET A 699 22.29 -2.64 -24.05
C MET A 699 23.04 -3.67 -23.21
N ASN A 700 23.46 -4.77 -23.83
CA ASN A 700 24.01 -5.96 -23.19
C ASN A 700 23.09 -6.44 -22.05
N ASP A 701 21.79 -6.40 -22.30
CA ASP A 701 20.72 -6.81 -21.39
C ASP A 701 19.96 -7.97 -21.99
N ILE A 702 19.66 -8.99 -21.18
CA ILE A 702 18.86 -10.13 -21.54
C ILE A 702 17.46 -9.95 -20.96
N VAL A 703 16.46 -10.03 -21.83
CA VAL A 703 15.04 -9.98 -21.47
C VAL A 703 14.35 -11.27 -21.86
N GLU A 704 13.26 -11.58 -21.18
CA GLU A 704 12.37 -12.71 -21.52
C GLU A 704 10.99 -12.19 -21.89
N VAL A 705 10.38 -12.82 -22.90
CA VAL A 705 9.01 -12.53 -23.30
C VAL A 705 8.05 -13.23 -22.35
N SER A 706 7.23 -12.44 -21.65
CA SER A 706 6.41 -12.90 -20.52
C SER A 706 4.90 -12.81 -20.75
N GLY A 707 4.46 -12.25 -21.87
CA GLY A 707 3.04 -11.94 -22.08
C GLY A 707 2.78 -11.17 -23.37
N MET A 708 1.54 -10.68 -23.50
CA MET A 708 1.08 -9.89 -24.64
C MET A 708 0.19 -8.73 -24.16
N PHE A 709 0.36 -7.56 -24.79
CA PHE A 709 -0.53 -6.41 -24.66
C PHE A 709 -1.07 -6.02 -26.02
N GLY A 710 -2.32 -6.39 -26.31
CA GLY A 710 -2.81 -6.34 -27.67
C GLY A 710 -2.01 -7.30 -28.55
N SER A 711 -1.32 -6.78 -29.56
CA SER A 711 -0.40 -7.56 -30.42
C SER A 711 1.07 -7.30 -30.09
N CYS A 712 1.38 -6.60 -28.99
CA CYS A 712 2.73 -6.29 -28.56
C CYS A 712 3.21 -7.30 -27.51
N PRO A 713 4.28 -8.07 -27.76
CA PRO A 713 4.92 -8.88 -26.73
C PRO A 713 5.38 -8.03 -25.54
N THR A 714 5.11 -8.51 -24.33
CA THR A 714 5.62 -7.91 -23.10
C THR A 714 6.94 -8.57 -22.73
N ILE A 715 7.88 -7.78 -22.22
CA ILE A 715 9.21 -8.24 -21.85
C ILE A 715 9.48 -7.95 -20.36
N ARG A 716 10.27 -8.82 -19.74
CA ARG A 716 10.82 -8.63 -18.40
C ARG A 716 12.34 -8.71 -18.42
N PHE A 717 12.99 -7.84 -17.67
CA PHE A 717 14.44 -7.88 -17.50
C PHE A 717 14.82 -9.11 -16.67
N LEU A 718 15.80 -9.89 -17.14
CA LEU A 718 16.36 -11.01 -16.39
C LEU A 718 17.70 -10.62 -15.77
N GLN A 719 18.68 -10.28 -16.61
CA GLN A 719 20.05 -10.04 -16.20
C GLN A 719 20.83 -9.25 -17.24
N LYS A 720 21.99 -8.71 -16.84
CA LYS A 720 23.00 -8.21 -17.78
C LYS A 720 23.63 -9.42 -18.50
N GLY A 721 24.06 -9.24 -19.74
CA GLY A 721 24.79 -10.25 -20.50
C GLY A 721 26.12 -10.67 -19.87
N ARG A 722 26.68 -9.84 -18.97
CA ARG A 722 27.86 -10.18 -18.14
C ARG A 722 27.51 -10.91 -16.84
N GLY A 723 26.23 -11.11 -16.51
CA GLY A 723 25.77 -11.90 -15.37
C GLY A 723 25.92 -13.40 -15.60
N VAL A 724 27.05 -13.81 -16.17
CA VAL A 724 27.44 -15.19 -16.43
C VAL A 724 28.93 -15.31 -16.16
N THR A 725 29.31 -16.34 -15.43
CA THR A 725 30.70 -16.68 -15.18
C THR A 725 31.02 -18.04 -15.77
N ASN A 726 32.29 -18.26 -16.05
CA ASN A 726 32.77 -19.49 -16.65
C ASN A 726 34.18 -19.76 -16.13
N ILE A 727 34.31 -20.85 -15.37
CA ILE A 727 35.60 -21.30 -14.84
C ILE A 727 36.19 -22.38 -15.76
N THR A 728 35.42 -23.44 -16.06
CA THR A 728 35.91 -24.65 -16.76
C THR A 728 35.07 -25.07 -17.97
N GLY A 729 34.20 -24.17 -18.42
CA GLY A 729 33.30 -24.34 -19.57
C GLY A 729 31.86 -24.65 -19.19
N GLU A 730 31.38 -24.26 -18.00
CA GLU A 730 30.01 -24.55 -17.52
C GLU A 730 28.98 -23.42 -17.68
N LYS A 731 29.43 -22.21 -18.01
CA LYS A 731 28.60 -20.99 -18.12
C LYS A 731 27.50 -20.91 -17.05
N LEU A 732 27.87 -20.51 -15.83
CA LEU A 732 26.92 -20.34 -14.73
C LEU A 732 26.26 -18.96 -14.81
N TYR A 733 24.93 -18.92 -14.95
CA TYR A 733 24.17 -17.67 -15.07
C TYR A 733 23.63 -17.19 -13.72
N GLU A 734 23.56 -15.86 -13.54
CA GLU A 734 23.00 -15.21 -12.34
C GLU A 734 21.58 -15.73 -12.02
N SER A 735 20.75 -15.90 -13.04
CA SER A 735 19.39 -16.43 -12.90
C SER A 735 19.32 -17.86 -12.35
N GLN A 736 20.29 -18.72 -12.68
CA GLN A 736 20.35 -20.10 -12.15
C GLN A 736 20.71 -20.08 -10.65
N ILE A 737 21.61 -19.19 -10.25
CA ILE A 737 21.98 -18.99 -8.84
C ILE A 737 20.79 -18.46 -8.06
N ILE A 738 20.09 -17.44 -8.55
CA ILE A 738 18.92 -16.87 -7.88
C ILE A 738 17.86 -17.95 -7.64
N GLN A 739 17.53 -18.73 -8.68
CA GLN A 739 16.56 -19.81 -8.55
C GLN A 739 17.00 -20.86 -7.53
N SER A 740 18.27 -21.27 -7.59
CA SER A 740 18.84 -22.24 -6.65
C SER A 740 18.78 -21.75 -5.20
N MET A 741 19.14 -20.49 -4.96
CA MET A 741 19.12 -19.87 -3.63
C MET A 741 17.68 -19.72 -3.12
N ASP A 742 16.74 -19.27 -3.95
CA ASP A 742 15.33 -19.15 -3.59
C ASP A 742 14.72 -20.48 -3.15
N ASP A 743 15.04 -21.57 -3.86
CA ASP A 743 14.55 -22.91 -3.50
C ASP A 743 15.22 -23.45 -2.23
N SER A 744 16.49 -23.11 -2.00
CA SER A 744 17.18 -23.39 -0.73
C SER A 744 16.55 -22.61 0.43
N PHE A 745 16.29 -21.31 0.28
CA PHE A 745 15.63 -20.50 1.30
C PHE A 745 14.25 -21.05 1.68
N LYS A 746 13.45 -21.47 0.69
CA LYS A 746 12.15 -22.14 0.94
C LYS A 746 12.31 -23.44 1.73
N LYS A 747 13.29 -24.29 1.36
CA LYS A 747 13.52 -25.58 2.03
C LYS A 747 13.94 -25.41 3.49
N PHE A 748 14.86 -24.49 3.75
CA PHE A 748 15.44 -24.29 5.08
C PHE A 748 14.66 -23.27 5.93
N GLY A 749 13.64 -22.62 5.38
CA GLY A 749 12.70 -21.78 6.13
C GLY A 749 13.24 -20.41 6.54
N PHE A 750 14.26 -19.89 5.85
CA PHE A 750 14.83 -18.58 6.12
C PHE A 750 14.91 -17.71 4.86
N SER A 751 15.27 -16.44 5.03
CA SER A 751 15.53 -15.50 3.94
C SER A 751 16.85 -14.78 4.18
N CYS A 752 17.36 -14.08 3.18
CA CYS A 752 18.54 -13.25 3.34
C CYS A 752 18.23 -11.81 2.91
N ARG A 753 19.05 -10.88 3.41
CA ARG A 753 19.06 -9.52 2.89
C ARG A 753 19.84 -9.42 1.59
N PHE A 754 20.94 -10.18 1.53
CA PHE A 754 21.95 -10.09 0.49
C PHE A 754 22.79 -11.37 0.44
N TYR A 755 23.23 -11.71 -0.76
CA TYR A 755 24.37 -12.59 -0.98
C TYR A 755 25.12 -12.20 -2.24
N GLN A 756 26.37 -12.63 -2.33
CA GLN A 756 27.22 -12.47 -3.50
C GLN A 756 27.95 -13.78 -3.80
N VAL A 757 28.06 -14.11 -5.07
CA VAL A 757 28.76 -15.29 -5.58
C VAL A 757 29.98 -14.84 -6.35
N VAL A 758 31.13 -15.35 -5.92
CA VAL A 758 32.44 -15.06 -6.54
C VAL A 758 32.97 -16.33 -7.19
N ALA A 759 33.30 -16.23 -8.48
CA ALA A 759 33.90 -17.27 -9.27
C ALA A 759 35.44 -17.18 -9.15
N TYR A 760 36.04 -18.03 -8.31
CA TYR A 760 37.49 -18.09 -8.14
C TYR A 760 38.11 -18.99 -9.21
N GLN A 761 38.62 -18.38 -10.28
CA GLN A 761 39.10 -19.11 -11.45
C GLN A 761 40.30 -20.00 -11.12
N GLU A 762 41.27 -19.46 -10.36
CA GLU A 762 42.47 -20.22 -9.97
C GLU A 762 42.16 -21.40 -9.06
N LYS A 763 41.15 -21.26 -8.19
CA LYS A 763 40.69 -22.34 -7.29
C LYS A 763 39.77 -23.34 -8.00
N SER A 764 39.28 -22.99 -9.18
CA SER A 764 38.20 -23.69 -9.86
C SER A 764 36.98 -23.91 -8.96
N GLN A 765 36.56 -22.88 -8.21
CA GLN A 765 35.52 -22.97 -7.19
C GLN A 765 34.62 -21.73 -7.17
N TYR A 766 33.35 -21.93 -6.89
CA TYR A 766 32.39 -20.87 -6.57
C TYR A 766 32.26 -20.71 -5.06
N MET A 767 32.23 -19.46 -4.57
CA MET A 767 31.96 -19.16 -3.16
C MET A 767 30.79 -18.19 -3.04
N ILE A 768 29.86 -18.47 -2.14
CA ILE A 768 28.68 -17.67 -1.84
C ILE A 768 28.87 -17.02 -0.48
N PHE A 769 28.95 -15.70 -0.43
CA PHE A 769 28.94 -14.92 0.81
C PHE A 769 27.49 -14.49 1.10
N LEU A 770 26.93 -14.96 2.20
CA LEU A 770 25.50 -14.86 2.51
C LEU A 770 25.27 -14.16 3.85
N GLU A 771 24.49 -13.08 3.87
CA GLU A 771 24.01 -12.44 5.11
C GLU A 771 22.59 -12.94 5.44
N PRO A 772 22.44 -13.89 6.38
CA PRO A 772 21.13 -14.49 6.70
C PRO A 772 20.26 -13.56 7.54
N ASN A 773 18.94 -13.65 7.36
CA ASN A 773 17.93 -12.89 8.11
C ASN A 773 17.22 -13.80 9.14
N VAL A 774 17.97 -14.42 10.06
CA VAL A 774 17.46 -15.31 11.11
C VAL A 774 18.21 -15.17 12.43
N GLU A 775 17.48 -15.38 13.53
CA GLU A 775 18.03 -15.70 14.85
C GLU A 775 18.05 -17.23 14.99
N GLY A 776 19.17 -17.87 14.64
CA GLY A 776 19.35 -19.32 14.77
C GLY A 776 20.52 -19.87 13.95
N ASP A 777 21.01 -21.05 14.32
CA ASP A 777 22.09 -21.73 13.57
C ASP A 777 21.56 -22.26 12.23
N ILE A 778 22.23 -21.85 11.15
CA ILE A 778 22.05 -22.43 9.82
C ILE A 778 23.07 -23.54 9.67
N ASP A 779 22.60 -24.75 9.34
CA ASP A 779 23.48 -25.85 8.92
C ASP A 779 24.09 -25.49 7.55
N GLU A 780 25.28 -24.86 7.59
CA GLU A 780 26.02 -24.38 6.42
C GLU A 780 26.29 -25.49 5.42
N ASP A 781 26.61 -26.70 5.90
CA ASP A 781 26.92 -27.85 5.06
C ASP A 781 25.68 -28.37 4.35
N ALA A 782 24.58 -28.59 5.08
CA ALA A 782 23.33 -29.04 4.47
C ALA A 782 22.77 -28.01 3.49
N PHE A 783 22.89 -26.72 3.81
CA PHE A 783 22.47 -25.63 2.92
C PHE A 783 23.33 -25.59 1.65
N THR A 784 24.67 -25.63 1.80
CA THR A 784 25.62 -25.68 0.69
C THR A 784 25.35 -26.87 -0.22
N GLN A 785 25.15 -28.05 0.34
CA GLN A 785 24.85 -29.26 -0.42
C GLN A 785 23.57 -29.12 -1.24
N TYR A 786 22.52 -28.53 -0.69
CA TYR A 786 21.27 -28.37 -1.42
C TYR A 786 21.37 -27.33 -2.55
N VAL A 787 22.14 -26.25 -2.35
CA VAL A 787 22.47 -25.30 -3.42
C VAL A 787 23.22 -26.01 -4.56
N GLU A 788 24.23 -26.81 -4.22
CA GLU A 788 25.00 -27.61 -5.19
C GLU A 788 24.10 -28.56 -6.00
N GLU A 789 23.17 -29.27 -5.34
CA GLU A 789 22.21 -30.17 -5.98
C GLU A 789 21.28 -29.45 -6.97
N ASN A 790 20.79 -28.26 -6.60
CA ASN A 790 19.94 -27.44 -7.46
C ASN A 790 20.70 -26.91 -8.69
N LEU A 791 21.95 -26.47 -8.51
CA LEU A 791 22.80 -26.03 -9.63
C LEU A 791 23.12 -27.19 -10.58
N CYS A 792 23.47 -28.36 -10.06
CA CYS A 792 23.68 -29.55 -10.88
C CYS A 792 22.42 -29.99 -11.64
N SER A 793 21.24 -29.75 -11.08
CA SER A 793 19.97 -30.09 -11.73
C SER A 793 19.58 -29.11 -12.83
N SER A 794 19.95 -27.83 -12.68
CA SER A 794 19.56 -26.74 -13.59
C SER A 794 20.61 -26.39 -14.66
N ASN A 795 21.86 -26.85 -14.48
CA ASN A 795 22.95 -26.64 -15.44
C ASN A 795 23.70 -27.96 -15.68
N ILE A 796 23.48 -28.54 -16.87
CA ILE A 796 24.10 -29.82 -17.26
C ILE A 796 25.62 -29.72 -17.37
N GLU A 797 26.15 -28.60 -17.88
CA GLU A 797 27.59 -28.40 -17.99
C GLU A 797 28.21 -28.30 -16.61
N TYR A 798 27.60 -27.54 -15.69
CA TYR A 798 28.04 -27.44 -14.28
C TYR A 798 28.12 -28.82 -13.64
N LYS A 799 27.07 -29.63 -13.78
CA LYS A 799 27.03 -31.02 -13.30
C LYS A 799 28.15 -31.86 -13.88
N GLU A 800 28.41 -31.77 -15.18
CA GLU A 800 29.49 -32.50 -15.84
C GLU A 800 30.87 -32.06 -15.33
N LYS A 801 31.12 -30.76 -15.11
CA LYS A 801 32.39 -30.26 -14.57
C LYS A 801 32.60 -30.68 -13.12
N ARG A 802 31.52 -30.71 -12.31
CA ARG A 802 31.53 -31.21 -10.93
C ARG A 802 31.82 -32.70 -10.85
N LEU A 803 31.09 -33.53 -11.63
CA LEU A 803 31.33 -34.98 -11.69
C LEU A 803 32.72 -35.31 -12.25
N GLY A 804 33.22 -34.52 -13.19
CA GLY A 804 34.55 -34.67 -13.77
C GLY A 804 35.69 -34.12 -12.91
N GLY A 805 35.41 -33.57 -11.72
CA GLY A 805 36.41 -32.98 -10.81
C GLY A 805 37.12 -31.73 -11.33
N ARG A 806 36.67 -31.16 -12.45
CA ARG A 806 37.24 -29.94 -13.05
C ARG A 806 36.77 -28.69 -12.30
N LEU A 807 35.60 -28.77 -11.66
CA LEU A 807 35.06 -27.74 -10.80
C LEU A 807 34.95 -28.31 -9.38
N LEU A 808 35.45 -27.60 -8.37
CA LEU A 808 35.33 -27.96 -6.96
C LEU A 808 33.91 -27.67 -6.42
N PRO A 809 33.50 -28.30 -5.29
CA PRO A 809 32.20 -28.04 -4.68
C PRO A 809 32.02 -26.56 -4.35
N ILE A 810 30.82 -26.02 -4.56
CA ILE A 810 30.48 -24.68 -4.11
C ILE A 810 30.61 -24.60 -2.59
N LYS A 811 30.98 -23.42 -2.06
CA LYS A 811 31.01 -23.16 -0.62
C LYS A 811 30.12 -21.97 -0.28
N VAL A 812 29.21 -22.13 0.68
CA VAL A 812 28.49 -21.00 1.29
C VAL A 812 29.26 -20.55 2.53
N LEU A 813 29.37 -19.24 2.74
CA LEU A 813 30.02 -18.63 3.89
C LEU A 813 29.06 -17.61 4.51
N LEU A 814 28.81 -17.74 5.81
CA LEU A 814 27.89 -16.85 6.51
C LEU A 814 28.56 -15.54 6.92
N LEU A 815 27.88 -14.43 6.65
CA LEU A 815 28.27 -13.07 6.97
C LEU A 815 27.52 -12.54 8.20
N LYS A 816 28.17 -11.67 8.97
CA LYS A 816 27.58 -10.92 10.09
C LYS A 816 26.48 -9.96 9.61
N THR A 817 25.52 -9.66 10.47
CA THR A 817 24.53 -8.61 10.22
C THR A 817 25.23 -7.27 9.93
N GLY A 818 24.79 -6.55 8.89
CA GLY A 818 25.34 -5.26 8.46
C GLY A 818 26.39 -5.36 7.35
N SER A 819 26.74 -6.56 6.91
CA SER A 819 27.75 -6.78 5.85
C SER A 819 27.35 -6.17 4.51
N TYR A 820 26.07 -6.22 4.14
CA TYR A 820 25.54 -5.57 2.96
C TYR A 820 25.74 -4.05 2.98
N GLU A 821 25.50 -3.39 4.13
CA GLU A 821 25.69 -1.94 4.23
C GLU A 821 27.18 -1.59 4.16
N GLY A 822 28.06 -2.38 4.78
CA GLY A 822 29.51 -2.21 4.62
C GLY A 822 29.97 -2.32 3.17
N TYR A 823 29.45 -3.31 2.43
CA TYR A 823 29.72 -3.45 0.99
C TYR A 823 29.15 -2.29 0.17
N LYS A 824 27.94 -1.84 0.50
CA LYS A 824 27.31 -0.70 -0.16
C LYS A 824 28.12 0.58 0.07
N GLU A 825 28.47 0.90 1.32
CA GLU A 825 29.31 2.07 1.66
C GLU A 825 30.65 2.04 0.94
N TYR A 826 31.28 0.87 0.84
CA TYR A 826 32.49 0.69 0.03
C TYR A 826 32.24 1.07 -1.44
N CYS A 827 31.17 0.57 -2.06
CA CYS A 827 30.83 0.89 -3.45
C CYS A 827 30.49 2.37 -3.64
N LEU A 828 29.82 3.01 -2.68
CA LEU A 828 29.55 4.45 -2.70
C LEU A 828 30.85 5.26 -2.61
N SER A 829 31.81 4.83 -1.79
CA SER A 829 33.14 5.46 -1.70
C SER A 829 33.94 5.39 -3.01
N LYS A 830 33.62 4.42 -3.87
CA LYS A 830 34.17 4.26 -5.23
C LYS A 830 33.40 5.06 -6.30
N GLY A 831 32.39 5.85 -5.90
CA GLY A 831 31.65 6.73 -6.79
C GLY A 831 30.40 6.13 -7.43
N GLN A 832 29.88 5.00 -6.94
CA GLN A 832 28.54 4.54 -7.33
C GLN A 832 27.44 5.42 -6.72
N SER A 833 26.35 5.63 -7.47
CA SER A 833 25.18 6.36 -6.97
C SER A 833 24.34 5.51 -6.02
N GLU A 834 24.00 6.05 -4.85
CA GLU A 834 23.19 5.39 -3.82
C GLU A 834 21.85 4.86 -4.33
N SER A 835 21.09 5.74 -4.97
CA SER A 835 19.75 5.44 -5.49
C SER A 835 19.73 4.44 -6.66
N GLN A 836 20.87 4.27 -7.34
CA GLN A 836 21.05 3.37 -8.48
C GLN A 836 21.91 2.16 -8.12
N PHE A 837 22.33 2.06 -6.85
CA PHE A 837 23.16 0.97 -6.39
C PHE A 837 22.47 -0.36 -6.70
N LYS A 838 23.20 -1.26 -7.35
CA LYS A 838 22.80 -2.64 -7.60
C LYS A 838 24.01 -3.49 -7.25
N GLY A 839 23.92 -4.25 -6.17
CA GLY A 839 24.98 -5.18 -5.81
C GLY A 839 25.17 -6.20 -6.93
N THR A 840 26.42 -6.40 -7.34
CA THR A 840 26.77 -7.46 -8.29
C THR A 840 26.59 -8.80 -7.59
N LEU A 841 25.66 -9.62 -8.09
CA LEU A 841 25.36 -10.91 -7.49
C LEU A 841 26.36 -11.98 -7.91
N LEU A 842 26.77 -12.00 -9.18
CA LEU A 842 27.72 -12.97 -9.73
C LEU A 842 28.86 -12.25 -10.45
N GLN A 843 30.11 -12.52 -10.07
CA GLN A 843 31.30 -11.95 -10.69
C GLN A 843 32.52 -12.85 -10.57
N TYR A 844 33.56 -12.55 -11.36
CA TYR A 844 34.88 -13.17 -11.22
C TYR A 844 35.63 -12.57 -10.02
N ASP A 845 36.55 -13.33 -9.46
CA ASP A 845 37.48 -12.86 -8.43
C ASP A 845 38.33 -11.67 -8.90
N THR A 846 38.72 -11.62 -10.18
CA THR A 846 39.44 -10.48 -10.77
C THR A 846 38.66 -9.17 -10.75
N ASP A 847 37.33 -9.25 -10.76
CA ASP A 847 36.41 -8.11 -10.70
C ASP A 847 35.93 -7.82 -9.26
N HIS A 848 36.38 -8.61 -8.28
CA HIS A 848 35.96 -8.55 -6.89
C HIS A 848 37.07 -7.95 -6.01
N ASP A 849 36.85 -6.71 -5.53
CA ASP A 849 37.84 -5.94 -4.77
C ASP A 849 37.45 -5.67 -3.30
N PHE A 850 36.32 -6.22 -2.84
CA PHE A 850 35.85 -6.07 -1.46
C PHE A 850 36.29 -7.26 -0.59
N ASP A 851 36.91 -6.99 0.55
CA ASP A 851 37.34 -8.06 1.46
C ASP A 851 36.20 -8.48 2.42
N TRP A 852 35.66 -9.67 2.19
CA TRP A 852 34.64 -10.27 3.06
C TRP A 852 35.19 -10.84 4.37
N SER A 853 36.51 -11.02 4.52
CA SER A 853 37.11 -11.70 5.68
C SER A 853 36.72 -11.12 7.04
N PRO A 854 36.66 -9.78 7.24
CA PRO A 854 36.24 -9.18 8.52
C PRO A 854 34.76 -9.43 8.86
N TRP A 855 33.97 -9.73 7.85
CA TRP A 855 32.51 -9.87 7.91
C TRP A 855 32.06 -11.31 8.12
N LEU A 856 32.94 -12.29 7.97
CA LEU A 856 32.61 -13.69 8.23
C LEU A 856 32.24 -13.89 9.69
N ILE A 857 31.17 -14.66 9.92
CA ILE A 857 30.89 -15.23 11.24
C ILE A 857 32.04 -16.21 11.50
N SER A 858 32.99 -15.86 12.38
CA SER A 858 34.10 -16.75 12.73
C SER A 858 33.53 -18.08 13.22
N GLU A 859 34.11 -19.21 12.77
CA GLU A 859 33.88 -20.51 13.42
C GLU A 859 33.95 -20.29 14.92
N SER A 860 32.82 -20.41 15.60
CA SER A 860 32.80 -20.39 17.06
C SER A 860 33.75 -21.48 17.49
N SER A 861 34.78 -21.06 18.22
CA SER A 861 35.50 -21.84 19.20
C SER A 861 34.62 -22.98 19.71
N ASN A 862 34.84 -24.18 19.17
CA ASN A 862 34.50 -25.44 19.84
C ASN A 862 35.32 -25.44 21.14
N GLY A 863 34.75 -24.81 22.17
CA GLY A 863 35.22 -24.93 23.54
C GLY A 863 34.90 -26.34 24.01
N ASN A 864 35.97 -27.10 24.23
CA ASN A 864 35.98 -28.34 25.02
C ASN A 864 35.23 -28.21 26.34
#